data_AF-A0A6P0X205-F1
#
_entry.id   AF-A0A6P0X205-F1
#
_cell.length_a   1.000
_cell.length_b   1.000
_cell.length_c   1.000
_cell.angle_alpha   90.00
_cell.angle_beta   90.00
_cell.angle_gamma   90.00
#
_symmetry.space_group_name_H-M   'P 1'
#
loop_
_entity.id
_entity.type
_entity.pdbx_description
1 polymer ?
#
loop_
_entity_poly.entity_id
_entity_poly.type
_entity_poly.pdbx_seq_one_letter_code
_entity_poly.pdbx_strand_id
1 'polypeptide(L)'
;MPKTADKCCIHSYLLLVTCYLLLIQQALVNSNQTRWNPVGVGRNLTATCYHPAIDVALKDHVQQADEFLSQILRRIGERRGEMEALAGFPKHLMSDGIIAARDNSGLVYQKPHINFQLAHDEIRELLMGEQLYGDPGLAIRELYQNALDACRYREARLEYLRRGDGETWRHGDAETRRWREVETGRHGDAETRGWGEWETGRIFRYQNSAQWQGEIIFRQEKDQNGREYIECQDNGIGMDMEHLSKCFARAGRRFADLPEFIEEQAAWLKCDPPIKLYPNSQFGVGVLSYFMLADEIEVETCRLDHQGKPGEKLLVRIPGSSGLFRVQPLGMGSDSGTRVRLYLNRTHHEGQRISCIEILRQLLWIAEFPTEVRQGARREIWEVNQLKHPELPCHRCLPAGDNLWWVADEYHINEGCILSDGLRTEEKQSGVVVNLRQDYYPKLTVDRKEIVECDRQYIQDLLVQGVEVLQEWELLTLSWLWKFSKKHPNVGLHIVQSILEQRPQLKLGEIGLRNVEISVLQVGCFDMDRWLLHFGSNIVIRIPWWIIPYRTALWGRYGLLKLSDACLESIPPSMQPEFCPVLDPIDAAIFNRNLGREKNLAPIVRSDGTIFPAQIIFAAWYLNQPIREILQQLQRFATLGLECTSVDQNISDNLLVTEEDLIAFAEKTDREEKEPWDKKYIPIAQLVLASARINEPIAQTLARYRKFTLLGLAIPEASPKSLVNLMATPEDVVIFSSELDGKYPYPEQEDNKLSLSHLVQAAKKLSEPISATWKRVERFVPLGIDLPKIDIESWENLNISSEELDAYKPFLDAIGHPKPDWNLAAALVFAATRLHETVAQTFNRLQNLKELEPIVPEVDLALLEKITITSEDVTLLSEKLDGEAVYPSKHLAPAHIILAAAKLKDTIEQVIQRLQRFEFLGLEIPEIDEDLTALNEFIADNQNLMALSEKLDGRYPLLKGEIHPARVVVAACELDEPVTVTLERMRRFAHLFEITLPESL
;
A
#
# COMPACT_ATOMS: atom_id res chain seq x y z
N MET A 1 -15.83 71.21 -12.09
CA MET A 1 -16.06 69.95 -11.34
C MET A 1 -14.94 69.00 -11.75
N PRO A 2 -13.90 68.85 -10.92
CA PRO A 2 -13.56 67.54 -10.32
C PRO A 2 -12.93 67.71 -8.92
N LYS A 3 -13.73 67.98 -7.88
CA LYS A 3 -13.22 68.13 -6.50
C LYS A 3 -13.98 67.31 -5.45
N THR A 4 -15.00 66.57 -5.85
CA THR A 4 -15.89 65.85 -4.93
C THR A 4 -15.67 64.33 -4.91
N ALA A 5 -15.08 63.74 -5.95
CA ALA A 5 -14.76 62.30 -5.98
C ALA A 5 -13.52 61.95 -5.13
N ASP A 6 -12.48 62.80 -5.11
CA ASP A 6 -11.21 62.48 -4.44
C ASP A 6 -11.26 62.57 -2.90
N LYS A 7 -12.12 63.43 -2.32
CA LYS A 7 -12.35 63.45 -0.87
C LYS A 7 -12.96 62.15 -0.35
N CYS A 8 -13.72 61.42 -1.18
CA CYS A 8 -14.30 60.13 -0.81
C CYS A 8 -13.23 59.05 -0.67
N CYS A 9 -12.25 58.97 -1.57
CA CYS A 9 -11.18 57.96 -1.49
C CYS A 9 -10.34 58.09 -0.20
N ILE A 10 -9.93 59.30 0.18
CA ILE A 10 -9.12 59.51 1.39
C ILE A 10 -9.92 59.16 2.65
N HIS A 11 -11.21 59.50 2.69
CA HIS A 11 -12.09 59.13 3.79
C HIS A 11 -12.27 57.62 3.89
N SER A 12 -12.39 56.90 2.75
CA SER A 12 -12.47 55.44 2.71
C SER A 12 -11.17 54.77 3.19
N TYR A 13 -10.00 55.26 2.79
CA TYR A 13 -8.71 54.74 3.28
C TYR A 13 -8.51 55.01 4.78
N LEU A 14 -8.90 56.20 5.27
CA LEU A 14 -8.88 56.52 6.69
C LEU A 14 -9.85 55.62 7.48
N LEU A 15 -11.03 55.34 6.93
CA LEU A 15 -11.99 54.41 7.52
C LEU A 15 -11.42 52.99 7.57
N LEU A 16 -10.78 52.53 6.49
CA LEU A 16 -10.20 51.20 6.38
C LEU A 16 -9.09 50.97 7.40
N VAL A 17 -8.16 51.92 7.56
CA VAL A 17 -7.10 51.83 8.56
C VAL A 17 -7.68 51.91 9.98
N THR A 18 -8.70 52.76 10.21
CA THR A 18 -9.36 52.84 11.52
C THR A 18 -10.13 51.56 11.85
N CYS A 19 -10.83 50.98 10.88
CA CYS A 19 -11.50 49.68 10.97
C CYS A 19 -10.50 48.56 11.19
N TYR A 20 -9.34 48.57 10.54
CA TYR A 20 -8.29 47.57 10.72
C TYR A 20 -7.66 47.64 12.13
N LEU A 21 -7.38 48.86 12.62
CA LEU A 21 -6.93 49.08 14.00
C LEU A 21 -7.97 48.62 15.04
N LEU A 22 -9.26 48.82 14.75
CA LEU A 22 -10.38 48.32 15.56
C LEU A 22 -10.54 46.80 15.47
N LEU A 23 -10.28 46.20 14.30
CA LEU A 23 -10.34 44.74 14.08
C LEU A 23 -9.24 44.01 14.84
N ILE A 24 -8.01 44.54 14.84
CA ILE A 24 -6.92 44.04 15.69
C ILE A 24 -7.32 44.11 17.17
N GLN A 25 -8.00 45.20 17.56
CA GLN A 25 -8.48 45.37 18.93
C GLN A 25 -9.64 44.41 19.28
N GLN A 26 -10.51 44.08 18.32
CA GLN A 26 -11.65 43.17 18.48
C GLN A 26 -11.28 41.68 18.37
N ALA A 27 -10.26 41.30 17.60
CA ALA A 27 -9.77 39.93 17.53
C ALA A 27 -9.15 39.46 18.86
N LEU A 28 -8.83 40.40 19.77
CA LEU A 28 -8.20 40.16 21.07
C LEU A 28 -9.18 40.15 22.26
N VAL A 29 -10.50 40.00 22.00
CA VAL A 29 -11.60 40.09 22.98
C VAL A 29 -11.47 39.18 24.22
N ASN A 30 -10.60 38.17 24.20
CA ASN A 30 -10.33 37.33 25.38
C ASN A 30 -9.24 37.87 26.34
N SER A 31 -8.71 39.08 26.11
CA SER A 31 -7.76 39.74 27.03
C SER A 31 -8.17 41.19 27.31
N ASN A 32 -8.58 41.49 28.55
CA ASN A 32 -9.03 42.82 28.98
C ASN A 32 -7.94 43.92 29.01
N GLN A 33 -6.84 43.78 28.25
CA GLN A 33 -5.66 44.66 28.36
C GLN A 33 -4.98 44.99 27.00
N THR A 34 -5.74 45.14 25.91
CA THR A 34 -5.18 45.59 24.61
C THR A 34 -5.57 47.02 24.28
N ARG A 35 -4.59 47.92 24.11
CA ARG A 35 -4.83 49.34 23.82
C ARG A 35 -3.75 49.93 22.92
N TRP A 36 -4.16 50.79 21.97
CA TRP A 36 -3.25 51.61 21.18
C TRP A 36 -2.95 52.92 21.90
N ASN A 37 -1.69 53.13 22.27
CA ASN A 37 -1.23 54.34 22.96
C ASN A 37 -0.53 55.29 21.97
N PRO A 38 -0.80 56.60 21.99
CA PRO A 38 -0.10 57.56 21.13
C PRO A 38 1.37 57.69 21.56
N VAL A 39 2.31 57.62 20.60
CA VAL A 39 3.74 57.77 20.83
C VAL A 39 4.34 58.60 19.68
N GLY A 40 4.71 59.84 19.97
CA GLY A 40 5.24 60.78 18.96
C GLY A 40 4.26 61.01 17.82
N VAL A 41 4.70 60.75 16.58
CA VAL A 41 3.86 60.79 15.37
C VAL A 41 3.20 59.45 15.04
N GLY A 42 3.29 58.44 15.92
CA GLY A 42 2.75 57.09 15.70
C GLY A 42 1.86 56.59 16.85
N ARG A 43 1.46 55.32 16.78
CA ARG A 43 0.75 54.60 17.85
C ARG A 43 1.47 53.30 18.19
N ASN A 44 1.56 52.97 19.47
CA ASN A 44 2.17 51.72 19.95
C ASN A 44 1.09 50.81 20.55
N LEU A 45 1.02 49.56 20.11
CA LEU A 45 0.10 48.57 20.66
C LEU A 45 0.64 48.05 22.00
N THR A 46 -0.15 48.23 23.05
CA THR A 46 0.14 47.69 24.38
C THR A 46 -0.73 46.46 24.61
N ALA A 47 -0.10 45.31 24.88
CA ALA A 47 -0.77 44.05 25.13
C ALA A 47 0.07 43.14 26.04
N THR A 48 -0.59 42.46 26.96
CA THR A 48 0.03 41.41 27.81
C THR A 48 -0.31 40.05 27.23
N CYS A 49 0.70 39.28 26.80
CA CYS A 49 0.51 37.99 26.13
C CYS A 49 0.90 36.83 27.05
N TYR A 50 0.08 35.76 27.08
CA TYR A 50 0.36 34.54 27.88
C TYR A 50 0.98 33.41 27.06
N HIS A 51 1.13 33.58 25.73
CA HIS A 51 1.70 32.57 24.84
C HIS A 51 2.60 33.22 23.78
N PRO A 52 3.80 32.67 23.48
CA PRO A 52 4.75 33.25 22.52
C PRO A 52 4.19 33.38 21.10
N ALA A 53 3.36 32.43 20.64
CA ALA A 53 2.73 32.49 19.32
C ALA A 53 1.82 33.74 19.14
N ILE A 54 1.14 34.17 20.20
CA ILE A 54 0.27 35.36 20.16
C ILE A 54 1.12 36.64 20.11
N ASP A 55 2.23 36.68 20.85
CA ASP A 55 3.19 37.79 20.81
C ASP A 55 3.77 37.98 19.40
N VAL A 56 4.20 36.89 18.77
CA VAL A 56 4.72 36.90 17.39
C VAL A 56 3.64 37.34 16.40
N ALA A 57 2.46 36.72 16.43
CA ALA A 57 1.37 37.04 15.51
C ALA A 57 0.93 38.50 15.61
N LEU A 58 0.84 39.05 16.83
CA LEU A 58 0.49 40.45 17.03
C LEU A 58 1.55 41.42 16.50
N LYS A 59 2.83 41.12 16.73
CA LYS A 59 3.93 41.93 16.18
C LYS A 59 3.93 41.93 14.66
N ASP A 60 3.76 40.75 14.06
CA ASP A 60 3.72 40.59 12.60
C ASP A 60 2.53 41.35 12.00
N HIS A 61 1.34 41.25 12.62
CA HIS A 61 0.18 42.05 12.20
C HIS A 61 0.39 43.57 12.35
N VAL A 62 1.04 44.02 13.43
CA VAL A 62 1.35 45.45 13.60
C VAL A 62 2.35 45.92 12.54
N GLN A 63 3.35 45.11 12.21
CA GLN A 63 4.32 45.41 11.16
C GLN A 63 3.65 45.46 9.77
N GLN A 64 2.85 44.46 9.41
CA GLN A 64 2.10 44.47 8.14
C GLN A 64 1.17 45.70 8.05
N ALA A 65 0.53 46.07 9.16
CA ALA A 65 -0.30 47.28 9.23
C ALA A 65 0.53 48.56 9.03
N ASP A 66 1.73 48.63 9.61
CA ASP A 66 2.65 49.77 9.44
C ASP A 66 3.17 49.90 8.00
N GLU A 67 3.51 48.77 7.36
CA GLU A 67 3.92 48.73 5.96
C GLU A 67 2.79 49.20 5.03
N PHE A 68 1.57 48.72 5.28
CA PHE A 68 0.38 49.15 4.52
C PHE A 68 0.09 50.63 4.73
N LEU A 69 0.16 51.12 5.97
CA LEU A 69 0.02 52.54 6.31
C LEU A 69 1.08 53.38 5.59
N SER A 70 2.33 52.92 5.55
CA SER A 70 3.44 53.58 4.85
C SER A 70 3.20 53.64 3.34
N GLN A 71 2.69 52.56 2.73
CA GLN A 71 2.33 52.56 1.30
C GLN A 71 1.20 53.55 0.99
N ILE A 72 0.18 53.63 1.85
CA ILE A 72 -0.92 54.60 1.72
C ILE A 72 -0.38 56.04 1.84
N LEU A 73 0.40 56.33 2.89
CA LEU A 73 0.97 57.65 3.13
C LEU A 73 1.88 58.09 1.99
N ARG A 74 2.65 57.17 1.40
CA ARG A 74 3.48 57.43 0.21
C ARG A 74 2.61 57.78 -1.01
N ARG A 75 1.58 57.00 -1.32
CA ARG A 75 0.65 57.27 -2.44
C ARG A 75 -0.09 58.60 -2.30
N ILE A 76 -0.44 58.99 -1.07
CA ILE A 76 -1.08 60.27 -0.79
C ILE A 76 -0.06 61.42 -0.86
N GLY A 77 1.17 61.21 -0.36
CA GLY A 77 2.25 62.21 -0.38
C GLY A 77 2.75 62.59 -1.79
N GLU A 78 2.62 61.69 -2.77
CA GLU A 78 2.90 61.95 -4.18
C GLU A 78 1.89 62.94 -4.83
N ARG A 79 0.73 63.17 -4.20
CA ARG A 79 -0.30 64.12 -4.65
C ARG A 79 -0.18 65.44 -3.87
N ARG A 80 0.46 66.46 -4.46
CA ARG A 80 0.61 67.79 -3.83
C ARG A 80 -0.77 68.43 -3.60
N GLY A 81 -1.17 68.58 -2.33
CA GLY A 81 -2.32 69.40 -1.93
C GLY A 81 -3.18 68.84 -0.78
N GLU A 82 -2.97 67.61 -0.33
CA GLU A 82 -3.89 66.91 0.61
C GLU A 82 -3.29 66.61 2.00
N MET A 83 -2.14 67.21 2.35
CA MET A 83 -1.47 66.99 3.63
C MET A 83 -2.25 67.48 4.86
N GLU A 84 -3.13 68.49 4.70
CA GLU A 84 -3.95 69.00 5.82
C GLU A 84 -5.00 67.98 6.31
N ALA A 85 -5.46 67.07 5.44
CA ALA A 85 -6.42 66.02 5.80
C ALA A 85 -5.82 64.87 6.63
N LEU A 86 -4.49 64.76 6.67
CA LEU A 86 -3.75 63.76 7.45
C LEU A 86 -3.30 64.28 8.82
N ALA A 87 -3.64 65.54 9.17
CA ALA A 87 -3.31 66.13 10.45
C ALA A 87 -3.99 65.35 11.59
N GLY A 88 -3.20 64.60 12.37
CA GLY A 88 -3.67 63.78 13.49
C GLY A 88 -3.68 62.27 13.24
N PHE A 89 -3.35 61.80 12.03
CA PHE A 89 -3.22 60.37 11.73
C PHE A 89 -1.84 59.84 12.16
N PRO A 90 -1.74 58.61 12.71
CA PRO A 90 -0.44 58.02 12.97
C PRO A 90 0.33 57.84 11.66
N LYS A 91 1.61 58.19 11.68
CA LYS A 91 2.57 57.95 10.60
C LYS A 91 3.21 56.57 10.71
N HIS A 92 3.26 56.02 11.93
CA HIS A 92 3.82 54.71 12.22
C HIS A 92 2.98 53.96 13.26
N LEU A 93 2.98 52.63 13.16
CA LEU A 93 2.47 51.70 14.15
C LEU A 93 3.64 50.92 14.74
N MET A 94 3.66 50.77 16.06
CA MET A 94 4.74 50.13 16.81
C MET A 94 4.18 49.01 17.68
N SER A 95 5.01 47.99 17.93
CA SER A 95 4.66 46.79 18.69
C SER A 95 5.46 46.63 19.98
N ASP A 96 6.24 47.63 20.37
CA ASP A 96 7.14 47.59 21.54
C ASP A 96 6.38 47.48 22.87
N GLY A 97 5.10 47.86 22.88
CA GLY A 97 4.22 47.73 24.05
C GLY A 97 3.72 46.30 24.30
N ILE A 98 4.05 45.33 23.44
CA ILE A 98 3.66 43.93 23.58
C ILE A 98 4.67 43.21 24.49
N ILE A 99 4.21 42.83 25.69
CA ILE A 99 5.04 42.21 26.72
C ILE A 99 4.53 40.82 27.11
N ALA A 100 5.44 39.97 27.58
CA ALA A 100 5.10 38.67 28.13
C ALA A 100 4.44 38.82 29.50
N ALA A 101 3.38 38.05 29.74
CA ALA A 101 2.74 37.94 31.03
C ALA A 101 3.72 37.45 32.10
N ARG A 102 3.46 37.83 33.35
CA ARG A 102 4.22 37.35 34.52
C ARG A 102 3.33 36.50 35.40
N ASP A 103 3.90 35.42 35.93
CA ASP A 103 3.32 34.61 37.00
C ASP A 103 4.22 34.65 38.26
N ASN A 104 3.89 33.85 39.28
CA ASN A 104 4.62 33.79 40.55
C ASN A 104 6.08 33.30 40.41
N SER A 105 6.45 32.75 39.25
CA SER A 105 7.77 32.19 38.94
C SER A 105 8.62 33.03 37.99
N GLY A 106 8.02 34.04 37.33
CA GLY A 106 8.74 34.93 36.40
C GLY A 106 7.91 35.29 35.17
N LEU A 107 8.57 35.49 34.02
CA LEU A 107 7.89 35.66 32.74
C LEU A 107 7.38 34.30 32.25
N VAL A 108 6.13 34.25 31.78
CA VAL A 108 5.48 33.01 31.29
C VAL A 108 6.21 32.43 30.05
N TYR A 109 6.93 33.26 29.30
CA TYR A 109 7.86 32.83 28.25
C TYR A 109 9.02 33.83 28.11
N GLN A 110 10.16 33.38 27.59
CA GLN A 110 11.36 34.21 27.40
C GLN A 110 11.42 34.83 25.98
N LYS A 111 12.12 35.96 25.85
CA LYS A 111 12.46 36.62 24.57
C LYS A 111 14.00 36.65 24.43
N PRO A 112 14.57 36.50 23.21
CA PRO A 112 13.91 36.39 21.91
C PRO A 112 13.17 35.05 21.71
N HIS A 113 12.13 35.06 20.88
CA HIS A 113 11.41 33.84 20.51
C HIS A 113 12.34 32.93 19.70
N ILE A 114 12.35 31.64 20.02
CA ILE A 114 13.09 30.63 19.27
C ILE A 114 12.09 29.98 18.31
N ASN A 115 12.24 30.25 17.02
CA ASN A 115 11.46 29.63 15.95
C ASN A 115 12.40 28.80 15.08
N PHE A 116 11.87 27.74 14.46
CA PHE A 116 12.59 27.08 13.38
C PHE A 116 12.87 28.09 12.27
N GLN A 117 14.15 28.30 11.98
CA GLN A 117 14.61 29.09 10.85
C GLN A 117 15.22 28.14 9.84
N LEU A 118 14.74 28.27 8.62
CA LEU A 118 15.16 27.49 7.48
C LEU A 118 16.44 28.14 6.92
N ALA A 119 17.56 27.42 6.99
CA ALA A 119 18.82 27.83 6.37
C ALA A 119 18.63 27.82 4.84
N HIS A 120 18.52 29.01 4.24
CA HIS A 120 18.18 29.16 2.82
C HIS A 120 19.17 28.44 1.90
N ASP A 121 20.46 28.43 2.24
CA ASP A 121 21.49 27.77 1.44
C ASP A 121 21.38 26.25 1.50
N GLU A 122 21.17 25.67 2.70
CA GLU A 122 21.04 24.22 2.90
C GLU A 122 19.73 23.68 2.31
N ILE A 123 18.63 24.42 2.41
CA ILE A 123 17.34 24.02 1.85
C ILE A 123 17.35 24.14 0.34
N ARG A 124 18.05 25.13 -0.21
CA ARG A 124 18.27 25.24 -1.64
C ARG A 124 19.07 24.05 -2.15
N GLU A 125 20.14 23.64 -1.47
CA GLU A 125 20.88 22.43 -1.81
C GLU A 125 20.03 21.16 -1.66
N LEU A 126 19.18 21.07 -0.63
CA LEU A 126 18.27 19.95 -0.42
C LEU A 126 17.16 19.87 -1.49
N LEU A 127 16.63 21.01 -1.94
CA LEU A 127 15.62 21.15 -3.01
C LEU A 127 16.21 21.10 -4.42
N MET A 128 17.51 21.32 -4.60
CA MET A 128 18.19 21.21 -5.89
C MET A 128 18.99 19.92 -6.03
N GLY A 129 19.17 19.18 -4.94
CA GLY A 129 19.91 17.92 -4.85
C GLY A 129 19.02 16.68 -4.84
N GLU A 130 19.68 15.53 -4.73
CA GLU A 130 19.08 14.20 -4.90
C GLU A 130 18.20 13.74 -3.72
N GLN A 131 18.30 14.41 -2.56
CA GLN A 131 17.62 13.99 -1.33
C GLN A 131 16.08 14.03 -1.42
N LEU A 132 15.52 14.85 -2.31
CA LEU A 132 14.08 14.90 -2.58
C LEU A 132 13.68 14.22 -3.89
N TYR A 133 14.64 14.00 -4.79
CA TYR A 133 14.37 13.75 -6.20
C TYR A 133 15.40 12.73 -6.74
N GLY A 134 15.31 11.48 -6.31
CA GLY A 134 16.35 10.47 -6.57
C GLY A 134 16.55 9.99 -8.02
N ASP A 135 15.96 10.62 -9.05
CA ASP A 135 16.06 10.18 -10.46
C ASP A 135 15.98 11.36 -11.46
N PRO A 136 16.93 11.47 -12.43
CA PRO A 136 16.92 12.50 -13.47
C PRO A 136 15.64 12.54 -14.30
N GLY A 137 14.87 11.45 -14.39
CA GLY A 137 13.58 11.39 -15.06
C GLY A 137 12.56 12.40 -14.54
N LEU A 138 12.64 12.76 -13.25
CA LEU A 138 11.69 13.69 -12.64
C LEU A 138 11.80 15.11 -13.22
N ALA A 139 13.01 15.61 -13.50
CA ALA A 139 13.18 16.94 -14.08
C ALA A 139 12.56 17.04 -15.49
N ILE A 140 12.68 15.98 -16.29
CA ILE A 140 12.05 15.90 -17.62
C ILE A 140 10.53 15.76 -17.49
N ARG A 141 10.05 15.01 -16.50
CA ARG A 141 8.61 14.93 -16.16
C ARG A 141 8.03 16.31 -15.84
N GLU A 142 8.70 17.06 -14.98
CA GLU A 142 8.29 18.42 -14.59
C GLU A 142 8.34 19.40 -15.77
N LEU A 143 9.37 19.32 -16.64
CA LEU A 143 9.42 20.10 -17.88
C LEU A 143 8.20 19.84 -18.78
N TYR A 144 7.84 18.56 -18.96
CA TYR A 144 6.67 18.19 -19.77
C TYR A 144 5.36 18.65 -19.12
N GLN A 145 5.18 18.43 -17.82
CA GLN A 145 3.95 18.84 -17.12
C GLN A 145 3.76 20.37 -17.12
N ASN A 146 4.83 21.14 -16.98
CA ASN A 146 4.77 22.60 -17.08
C ASN A 146 4.39 23.07 -18.49
N ALA A 147 4.92 22.42 -19.53
CA ALA A 147 4.54 22.67 -20.93
C ALA A 147 3.07 22.28 -21.19
N LEU A 148 2.62 21.15 -20.65
CA LEU A 148 1.24 20.68 -20.73
C LEU A 148 0.27 21.67 -20.07
N ASP A 149 0.56 22.12 -18.83
CA ASP A 149 -0.24 23.13 -18.13
C ASP A 149 -0.30 24.46 -18.90
N ALA A 150 0.82 24.88 -19.50
CA ALA A 150 0.86 26.09 -20.32
C ALA A 150 0.00 25.97 -21.59
N CYS A 151 -0.02 24.81 -22.24
CA CYS A 151 -0.88 24.56 -23.40
C CYS A 151 -2.36 24.52 -22.99
N ARG A 152 -2.71 23.78 -21.92
CA ARG A 152 -4.08 23.74 -21.37
C ARG A 152 -4.61 25.12 -21.02
N TYR A 153 -3.78 25.98 -20.43
CA TYR A 153 -4.17 27.35 -20.11
C TYR A 153 -4.45 28.15 -21.39
N ARG A 154 -3.56 28.12 -22.38
CA ARG A 154 -3.81 28.84 -23.65
C ARG A 154 -5.07 28.35 -24.32
N GLU A 155 -5.31 27.04 -24.34
CA GLU A 155 -6.54 26.45 -24.88
C GLU A 155 -7.80 26.98 -24.18
N ALA A 156 -7.83 26.92 -22.84
CA ALA A 156 -8.96 27.40 -22.03
C ALA A 156 -9.25 28.88 -22.27
N ARG A 157 -8.20 29.73 -22.33
CA ARG A 157 -8.36 31.16 -22.61
C ARG A 157 -8.87 31.43 -24.02
N LEU A 158 -8.33 30.74 -25.02
CA LEU A 158 -8.78 30.90 -26.41
C LEU A 158 -10.20 30.37 -26.61
N GLU A 159 -10.59 29.31 -25.90
CA GLU A 159 -11.96 28.81 -25.88
C GLU A 159 -12.91 29.85 -25.28
N TYR A 160 -12.56 30.45 -24.13
CA TYR A 160 -13.35 31.53 -23.51
C TYR A 160 -13.53 32.73 -24.46
N LEU A 161 -12.44 33.18 -25.10
CA LEU A 161 -12.49 34.28 -26.06
C LEU A 161 -13.34 33.97 -27.30
N ARG A 162 -13.30 32.72 -27.78
CA ARG A 162 -14.12 32.26 -28.91
C ARG A 162 -15.61 32.27 -28.60
N ARG A 163 -16.02 32.04 -27.35
CA ARG A 163 -17.42 32.02 -26.91
C ARG A 163 -18.07 33.42 -26.80
N GLY A 164 -17.29 34.50 -26.92
CA GLY A 164 -17.84 35.86 -27.00
C GLY A 164 -18.19 36.52 -25.67
N ASP A 165 -18.04 35.84 -24.53
CA ASP A 165 -18.24 36.40 -23.17
C ASP A 165 -17.08 37.31 -22.72
N GLY A 166 -16.14 37.62 -23.61
CA GLY A 166 -14.98 38.48 -23.36
C GLY A 166 -15.25 39.98 -23.36
N GLU A 167 -16.45 40.45 -23.74
CA GLU A 167 -16.76 41.90 -23.81
C GLU A 167 -17.09 42.57 -22.46
N THR A 168 -17.17 41.81 -21.35
CA THR A 168 -17.49 42.37 -20.01
C THR A 168 -16.29 42.62 -19.09
N TRP A 169 -15.08 42.85 -19.62
CA TRP A 169 -13.96 43.36 -18.83
C TRP A 169 -13.85 44.90 -18.94
N ARG A 170 -14.59 45.63 -18.09
CA ARG A 170 -14.29 47.03 -17.75
C ARG A 170 -13.67 47.06 -16.35
N HIS A 171 -12.49 47.67 -16.24
CA HIS A 171 -11.86 47.97 -14.95
C HIS A 171 -12.81 48.84 -14.11
N GLY A 172 -13.49 48.23 -13.14
CA GLY A 172 -14.24 48.96 -12.11
C GLY A 172 -15.64 48.45 -11.84
N ASP A 173 -15.83 47.15 -11.57
CA ASP A 173 -17.08 46.62 -10.99
C ASP A 173 -16.77 45.45 -10.05
N ALA A 174 -16.04 45.72 -8.97
CA ALA A 174 -15.81 44.78 -7.88
C ALA A 174 -16.22 45.41 -6.53
N GLU A 175 -17.37 46.08 -6.46
CA GLU A 175 -17.94 46.51 -5.18
C GLU A 175 -19.42 46.88 -5.35
N THR A 176 -20.30 45.88 -5.44
CA THR A 176 -21.68 45.88 -4.90
C THR A 176 -22.49 44.71 -5.47
N ARG A 177 -22.52 43.56 -4.79
CA ARG A 177 -23.73 42.73 -4.73
C ARG A 177 -23.94 42.21 -3.32
N ARG A 178 -24.82 42.93 -2.63
CA ARG A 178 -25.46 42.57 -1.37
C ARG A 178 -26.41 41.40 -1.65
N TRP A 179 -26.26 40.32 -0.89
CA TRP A 179 -27.22 39.22 -0.82
C TRP A 179 -28.64 39.77 -0.64
N ARG A 180 -29.55 39.40 -1.55
CA ARG A 180 -30.99 39.57 -1.35
C ARG A 180 -31.67 38.24 -1.65
N GLU A 181 -32.56 37.90 -0.73
CA GLU A 181 -33.18 36.61 -0.50
C GLU A 181 -34.02 36.07 -1.67
N VAL A 182 -34.20 34.76 -1.63
CA VAL A 182 -35.03 33.91 -2.48
C VAL A 182 -36.51 34.24 -2.25
N GLU A 183 -37.27 34.56 -3.30
CA GLU A 183 -38.73 34.38 -3.32
C GLU A 183 -39.32 34.33 -4.76
N THR A 184 -39.77 33.13 -5.13
CA THR A 184 -40.95 32.74 -5.93
C THR A 184 -41.46 33.60 -7.12
N GLY A 185 -41.28 33.05 -8.34
CA GLY A 185 -42.27 32.76 -9.39
C GLY A 185 -43.28 33.81 -9.92
N ARG A 186 -43.23 34.10 -11.24
CA ARG A 186 -44.27 33.78 -12.25
C ARG A 186 -43.99 34.40 -13.63
N HIS A 187 -44.50 33.70 -14.64
CA HIS A 187 -44.59 33.99 -16.08
C HIS A 187 -45.09 35.40 -16.45
N GLY A 188 -44.65 35.86 -17.62
CA GLY A 188 -45.49 36.65 -18.53
C GLY A 188 -44.78 37.79 -19.26
N ASP A 189 -44.61 37.58 -20.56
CA ASP A 189 -44.93 38.54 -21.63
C ASP A 189 -43.76 39.14 -22.43
N ALA A 190 -43.78 38.72 -23.69
CA ALA A 190 -43.04 39.26 -24.81
C ALA A 190 -43.72 40.55 -25.29
N GLU A 191 -42.99 41.66 -25.35
CA GLU A 191 -43.32 42.76 -26.25
C GLU A 191 -42.07 43.32 -26.92
N THR A 192 -42.02 43.07 -28.22
CA THR A 192 -41.27 43.77 -29.27
C THR A 192 -41.48 45.28 -29.24
N ARG A 193 -40.37 46.04 -29.33
CA ARG A 193 -40.17 47.38 -29.94
C ARG A 193 -38.74 47.80 -29.56
N GLY A 194 -37.85 48.31 -30.40
CA GLY A 194 -37.86 48.71 -31.80
C GLY A 194 -36.44 49.19 -32.10
N TRP A 195 -35.96 48.88 -33.31
CA TRP A 195 -34.64 49.25 -33.78
C TRP A 195 -34.55 50.77 -34.02
N GLY A 196 -33.46 51.38 -33.57
CA GLY A 196 -33.11 52.78 -33.81
C GLY A 196 -31.60 52.96 -33.74
N GLU A 197 -30.99 53.10 -34.91
CA GLU A 197 -29.57 53.14 -35.23
C GLU A 197 -28.81 54.31 -34.57
N TRP A 198 -27.60 54.04 -34.10
CA TRP A 198 -26.47 54.98 -34.17
C TRP A 198 -25.24 54.24 -34.69
N GLU A 199 -24.73 54.75 -35.80
CA GLU A 199 -23.67 54.21 -36.63
C GLU A 199 -22.26 54.32 -36.02
N THR A 200 -21.43 53.33 -36.38
CA THR A 200 -19.97 53.36 -36.57
C THR A 200 -19.03 53.39 -35.36
N GLY A 201 -18.36 52.24 -35.12
CA GLY A 201 -17.23 52.12 -34.21
C GLY A 201 -16.44 50.82 -34.34
N ARG A 202 -16.00 50.47 -35.56
CA ARG A 202 -14.94 49.46 -35.88
C ARG A 202 -15.11 48.06 -35.27
N ILE A 203 -15.83 47.21 -36.01
CA ILE A 203 -15.64 45.76 -35.97
C ILE A 203 -14.20 45.48 -36.40
N PHE A 204 -13.32 45.15 -35.46
CA PHE A 204 -12.06 44.50 -35.79
C PHE A 204 -12.39 43.12 -36.33
N ARG A 205 -12.37 43.00 -37.66
CA ARG A 205 -12.24 41.70 -38.32
C ARG A 205 -10.98 41.06 -37.76
N TYR A 206 -11.13 40.00 -36.98
CA TYR A 206 -10.07 39.05 -36.67
C TYR A 206 -9.54 38.50 -38.00
N GLN A 207 -8.50 39.14 -38.53
CA GLN A 207 -7.73 38.62 -39.65
C GLN A 207 -6.65 37.72 -39.10
N ASN A 208 -6.74 36.43 -39.45
CA ASN A 208 -5.69 35.41 -39.40
C ASN A 208 -4.92 35.26 -38.08
N SER A 209 -5.45 34.43 -37.19
CA SER A 209 -4.63 33.34 -36.64
C SER A 209 -5.16 32.04 -37.27
N ALA A 210 -4.28 31.27 -37.88
CA ALA A 210 -4.57 29.86 -38.11
C ALA A 210 -5.04 29.25 -36.78
N GLN A 211 -6.06 28.39 -36.80
CA GLN A 211 -6.62 27.73 -35.63
C GLN A 211 -5.46 27.21 -34.77
N TRP A 212 -5.17 27.85 -33.63
CA TRP A 212 -4.02 27.52 -32.80
C TRP A 212 -4.14 26.06 -32.38
N GLN A 213 -3.05 25.32 -32.49
CA GLN A 213 -2.95 23.94 -32.03
C GLN A 213 -1.76 23.89 -31.07
N GLY A 214 -2.00 23.41 -29.85
CA GLY A 214 -0.93 23.22 -28.87
C GLY A 214 0.15 22.29 -29.42
N GLU A 215 1.41 22.52 -29.04
CA GLU A 215 2.56 21.72 -29.45
C GLU A 215 3.65 21.77 -28.36
N ILE A 216 4.29 20.62 -28.11
CA ILE A 216 5.41 20.48 -27.18
C ILE A 216 6.58 19.84 -27.91
N ILE A 217 7.75 20.49 -27.90
CA ILE A 217 8.95 20.01 -28.60
C ILE A 217 10.12 19.92 -27.63
N PHE A 218 10.72 18.73 -27.52
CA PHE A 218 11.97 18.49 -26.83
C PHE A 218 13.15 18.37 -27.80
N ARG A 219 14.29 18.99 -27.46
CA ARG A 219 15.54 18.89 -28.22
C ARG A 219 16.72 18.62 -27.29
N GLN A 220 17.51 17.60 -27.60
CA GLN A 220 18.78 17.34 -26.94
C GLN A 220 19.92 17.43 -27.95
N GLU A 221 20.70 18.51 -27.88
CA GLU A 221 21.73 18.86 -28.85
C GLU A 221 22.93 19.56 -28.19
N LYS A 222 23.84 20.10 -29.01
CA LYS A 222 24.95 20.96 -28.58
C LYS A 222 24.79 22.35 -29.15
N ASP A 223 25.10 23.36 -28.35
CA ASP A 223 25.14 24.75 -28.82
C ASP A 223 26.36 25.01 -29.73
N GLN A 224 26.49 26.24 -30.22
CA GLN A 224 27.62 26.67 -31.07
C GLN A 224 28.99 26.56 -30.38
N ASN A 225 29.01 26.53 -29.04
CA ASN A 225 30.21 26.40 -28.21
C ASN A 225 30.47 24.94 -27.80
N GLY A 226 29.67 23.98 -28.28
CA GLY A 226 29.77 22.57 -27.95
C GLY A 226 29.18 22.17 -26.60
N ARG A 227 28.47 23.06 -25.91
CA ARG A 227 27.79 22.78 -24.63
C ARG A 227 26.54 21.95 -24.90
N GLU A 228 26.41 20.81 -24.23
CA GLU A 228 25.22 19.97 -24.32
C GLU A 228 24.04 20.66 -23.63
N TYR A 229 22.82 20.43 -24.13
CA TYR A 229 21.60 20.94 -23.51
C TYR A 229 20.40 20.02 -23.75
N ILE A 230 19.41 20.10 -22.86
CA ILE A 230 18.04 19.62 -23.08
C ILE A 230 17.12 20.84 -23.12
N GLU A 231 16.31 20.95 -24.14
CA GLU A 231 15.37 22.04 -24.33
C GLU A 231 13.94 21.49 -24.41
N CYS A 232 13.00 22.13 -23.73
CA CYS A 232 11.56 21.94 -23.90
C CYS A 232 10.98 23.26 -24.42
N GLN A 233 10.20 23.20 -25.49
CA GLN A 233 9.50 24.33 -26.08
C GLN A 233 8.01 24.02 -26.13
N ASP A 234 7.19 24.90 -25.55
CA ASP A 234 5.74 24.92 -25.71
C ASP A 234 5.30 26.20 -26.44
N ASN A 235 4.19 26.11 -27.16
CA ASN A 235 3.49 27.27 -27.72
C ASN A 235 2.29 27.68 -26.85
N GLY A 236 2.39 27.47 -25.53
CA GLY A 236 1.33 27.71 -24.56
C GLY A 236 1.18 29.18 -24.15
N ILE A 237 0.70 29.37 -22.92
CA ILE A 237 0.22 30.65 -22.39
C ILE A 237 1.35 31.64 -22.05
N GLY A 238 2.58 31.13 -21.86
CA GLY A 238 3.79 31.88 -21.51
C GLY A 238 3.75 32.60 -20.15
N MET A 239 4.79 33.35 -19.85
CA MET A 239 4.98 34.10 -18.60
C MET A 239 5.44 35.54 -18.87
N ASP A 240 5.12 36.46 -17.97
CA ASP A 240 5.65 37.82 -17.93
C ASP A 240 6.50 38.03 -16.66
N MET A 241 6.94 39.26 -16.41
CA MET A 241 7.74 39.61 -15.22
C MET A 241 7.04 39.32 -13.88
N GLU A 242 5.70 39.44 -13.84
CA GLU A 242 4.94 39.18 -12.62
C GLU A 242 4.90 37.67 -12.34
N HIS A 243 4.63 36.85 -13.35
CA HIS A 243 4.65 35.39 -13.24
C HIS A 243 6.04 34.86 -12.88
N LEU A 244 7.09 35.42 -13.51
CA LEU A 244 8.48 35.05 -13.21
C LEU A 244 8.85 35.34 -11.76
N SER A 245 8.47 36.52 -11.23
CA SER A 245 8.86 36.94 -9.87
C SER A 245 7.99 36.36 -8.75
N LYS A 246 6.70 36.14 -9.00
CA LYS A 246 5.74 35.69 -7.98
C LYS A 246 5.52 34.19 -7.95
N CYS A 247 5.72 33.49 -9.07
CA CYS A 247 5.52 32.05 -9.19
C CYS A 247 6.83 31.32 -9.50
N PHE A 248 7.49 31.65 -10.63
CA PHE A 248 8.64 30.87 -11.10
C PHE A 248 9.86 30.95 -10.16
N ALA A 249 10.14 32.12 -9.60
CA ALA A 249 11.28 32.35 -8.69
C ALA A 249 10.98 32.02 -7.21
N ARG A 250 9.74 31.63 -6.87
CA ARG A 250 9.32 31.37 -5.48
C ARG A 250 8.93 29.92 -5.29
N ALA A 251 9.76 29.17 -4.58
CA ALA A 251 9.43 27.83 -4.12
C ALA A 251 8.13 27.85 -3.29
N GLY A 252 7.20 26.94 -3.59
CA GLY A 252 5.94 26.79 -2.85
C GLY A 252 4.76 27.60 -3.38
N ARG A 253 4.91 28.35 -4.48
CA ARG A 253 3.84 29.14 -5.12
C ARG A 253 3.49 28.59 -6.49
N ARG A 254 2.19 28.43 -6.78
CA ARG A 254 1.69 27.93 -8.08
C ARG A 254 1.05 29.04 -8.88
N PHE A 255 0.97 28.86 -10.21
CA PHE A 255 0.25 29.81 -11.06
C PHE A 255 -1.25 29.83 -10.72
N ALA A 256 -1.79 28.69 -10.28
CA ALA A 256 -3.18 28.56 -9.85
C ALA A 256 -3.51 29.38 -8.59
N ASP A 257 -2.50 29.80 -7.82
CA ASP A 257 -2.67 30.63 -6.62
C ASP A 257 -2.57 32.14 -6.94
N LEU A 258 -2.36 32.51 -8.21
CA LEU A 258 -2.29 33.90 -8.64
C LEU A 258 -3.71 34.48 -8.79
N PRO A 259 -3.95 35.73 -8.34
CA PRO A 259 -5.25 36.39 -8.49
C PRO A 259 -5.79 36.38 -9.93
N GLU A 260 -4.91 36.61 -10.92
CA GLU A 260 -5.27 36.57 -12.35
C GLU A 260 -5.93 35.25 -12.74
N PHE A 261 -5.32 34.12 -12.36
CA PHE A 261 -5.86 32.80 -12.69
C PHE A 261 -7.19 32.52 -11.98
N ILE A 262 -7.30 32.89 -10.70
CA ILE A 262 -8.54 32.69 -9.91
C ILE A 262 -9.70 33.47 -10.54
N GLU A 263 -9.45 34.71 -10.96
CA GLU A 263 -10.45 35.57 -11.62
C GLU A 263 -10.89 34.99 -12.97
N GLU A 264 -9.95 34.51 -13.78
CA GLU A 264 -10.27 33.86 -15.04
C GLU A 264 -10.99 32.54 -14.87
N GLN A 265 -10.54 31.68 -13.97
CA GLN A 265 -11.21 30.43 -13.67
C GLN A 265 -12.66 30.68 -13.22
N ALA A 266 -12.90 31.72 -12.41
CA ALA A 266 -14.26 32.13 -12.04
C ALA A 266 -15.10 32.65 -13.22
N ALA A 267 -14.49 33.24 -14.25
CA ALA A 267 -15.17 33.62 -15.49
C ALA A 267 -15.47 32.40 -16.37
N TRP A 268 -14.48 31.52 -16.54
CA TRP A 268 -14.58 30.28 -17.31
C TRP A 268 -15.67 29.33 -16.77
N LEU A 269 -15.81 29.23 -15.44
CA LEU A 269 -16.85 28.44 -14.79
C LEU A 269 -18.28 29.00 -14.98
N LYS A 270 -18.42 30.26 -15.43
CA LYS A 270 -19.74 30.85 -15.74
C LYS A 270 -20.22 30.55 -17.15
N CYS A 271 -19.34 30.09 -18.03
CA CYS A 271 -19.73 29.65 -19.36
C CYS A 271 -20.62 28.40 -19.27
N ASP A 272 -21.45 28.16 -20.29
CA ASP A 272 -22.25 26.95 -20.41
C ASP A 272 -21.89 26.21 -21.71
N PRO A 273 -21.27 25.01 -21.64
CA PRO A 273 -20.80 24.32 -20.44
C PRO A 273 -19.58 25.02 -19.81
N PRO A 274 -19.30 24.82 -18.51
CA PRO A 274 -18.17 25.47 -17.83
C PRO A 274 -16.84 25.04 -18.43
N ILE A 275 -15.93 26.00 -18.65
CA ILE A 275 -14.56 25.71 -19.05
C ILE A 275 -13.77 25.44 -17.77
N LYS A 276 -13.23 24.23 -17.62
CA LYS A 276 -12.43 23.82 -16.46
C LYS A 276 -11.00 23.56 -16.88
N LEU A 277 -10.06 24.09 -16.09
CA LEU A 277 -8.64 23.78 -16.20
C LEU A 277 -8.21 23.03 -14.93
N TYR A 278 -7.50 21.92 -15.12
CA TYR A 278 -6.95 21.09 -14.06
C TYR A 278 -5.41 21.22 -14.07
N PRO A 279 -4.82 22.01 -13.17
CA PRO A 279 -3.36 22.19 -13.11
C PRO A 279 -2.66 20.93 -12.61
N ASN A 280 -1.59 20.49 -13.27
CA ASN A 280 -0.70 19.44 -12.76
C ASN A 280 0.18 19.90 -11.59
N SER A 281 0.48 21.20 -11.51
CA SER A 281 1.35 21.75 -10.46
C SER A 281 0.68 21.68 -9.07
N GLN A 282 1.13 20.77 -8.20
CA GLN A 282 0.59 20.63 -6.82
C GLN A 282 1.36 21.40 -5.74
N PHE A 283 2.69 21.53 -5.87
CA PHE A 283 3.57 22.05 -4.81
C PHE A 283 4.32 23.35 -5.14
N GLY A 284 4.44 23.74 -6.42
CA GLY A 284 5.13 24.98 -6.80
C GLY A 284 6.65 24.98 -6.59
N VAL A 285 7.29 23.81 -6.61
CA VAL A 285 8.76 23.64 -6.48
C VAL A 285 9.43 23.00 -7.70
N GLY A 286 8.64 22.60 -8.71
CA GLY A 286 9.09 21.76 -9.84
C GLY A 286 10.25 22.34 -10.65
N VAL A 287 10.38 23.67 -10.73
CA VAL A 287 11.49 24.34 -11.44
C VAL A 287 12.85 24.04 -10.80
N LEU A 288 12.91 23.78 -9.48
CA LEU A 288 14.16 23.48 -8.79
C LEU A 288 14.74 22.12 -9.20
N SER A 289 13.88 21.18 -9.61
CA SER A 289 14.29 19.86 -10.12
C SER A 289 15.19 19.96 -11.35
N TYR A 290 15.12 21.05 -12.10
CA TYR A 290 15.92 21.26 -13.32
C TYR A 290 17.42 21.33 -13.03
N PHE A 291 17.80 21.84 -11.86
CA PHE A 291 19.20 21.96 -11.46
C PHE A 291 19.87 20.62 -11.14
N MET A 292 19.11 19.54 -11.00
CA MET A 292 19.68 18.18 -10.97
C MET A 292 20.38 17.82 -12.28
N LEU A 293 19.89 18.37 -13.40
CA LEU A 293 20.40 18.06 -14.74
C LEU A 293 21.35 19.13 -15.28
N ALA A 294 21.26 20.35 -14.77
CA ALA A 294 21.86 21.52 -15.40
C ALA A 294 22.55 22.48 -14.44
N ASP A 295 23.70 23.02 -14.88
CA ASP A 295 24.44 24.06 -14.18
C ASP A 295 23.86 25.46 -14.45
N GLU A 296 23.13 25.62 -15.55
CA GLU A 296 22.56 26.88 -16.01
C GLU A 296 21.23 26.63 -16.74
N ILE A 297 20.23 27.47 -16.46
CA ILE A 297 18.91 27.41 -17.09
C ILE A 297 18.69 28.69 -17.88
N GLU A 298 18.24 28.56 -19.12
CA GLU A 298 17.80 29.66 -19.97
C GLU A 298 16.30 29.50 -20.29
N VAL A 299 15.51 30.54 -20.03
CA VAL A 299 14.07 30.56 -20.32
C VAL A 299 13.78 31.71 -21.26
N GLU A 300 13.27 31.41 -22.46
CA GLU A 300 12.60 32.41 -23.29
C GLU A 300 11.10 32.27 -23.16
N THR A 301 10.39 33.36 -22.86
CA THR A 301 8.94 33.28 -22.65
C THR A 301 8.23 34.53 -23.15
N CYS A 302 6.99 34.37 -23.61
CA CYS A 302 6.12 35.47 -24.01
C CYS A 302 4.69 35.16 -23.56
N ARG A 303 4.14 35.99 -22.67
CA ARG A 303 2.79 35.86 -22.13
C ARG A 303 1.74 36.19 -23.21
N LEU A 304 0.72 35.37 -23.36
CA LEU A 304 -0.52 35.79 -24.03
C LEU A 304 -1.35 36.59 -23.03
N ASP A 305 -1.80 37.79 -23.40
CA ASP A 305 -2.66 38.61 -22.54
C ASP A 305 -4.11 38.09 -22.53
N HIS A 306 -4.99 38.75 -21.74
CA HIS A 306 -6.41 38.40 -21.68
C HIS A 306 -7.17 38.65 -22.99
N GLN A 307 -6.63 39.43 -23.92
CA GLN A 307 -7.23 39.68 -25.23
C GLN A 307 -6.75 38.67 -26.29
N GLY A 308 -5.93 37.70 -25.90
CA GLY A 308 -5.34 36.73 -26.83
C GLY A 308 -4.20 37.31 -27.67
N LYS A 309 -3.54 38.38 -27.23
CA LYS A 309 -2.39 38.98 -27.93
C LYS A 309 -1.07 38.66 -27.22
N PRO A 310 0.01 38.38 -27.96
CA PRO A 310 1.34 38.21 -27.37
C PRO A 310 1.86 39.51 -26.75
N GLY A 311 2.42 39.40 -25.55
CA GLY A 311 3.04 40.50 -24.81
C GLY A 311 4.52 40.70 -25.13
N GLU A 312 5.26 41.25 -24.17
CA GLU A 312 6.71 41.38 -24.26
C GLU A 312 7.39 40.00 -24.14
N LYS A 313 8.36 39.74 -25.02
CA LYS A 313 9.20 38.56 -24.98
C LYS A 313 10.36 38.78 -24.03
N LEU A 314 10.59 37.83 -23.13
CA LEU A 314 11.63 37.89 -22.11
C LEU A 314 12.64 36.75 -22.30
N LEU A 315 13.92 37.04 -22.08
CA LEU A 315 15.00 36.07 -21.95
C LEU A 315 15.51 36.10 -20.51
N VAL A 316 15.44 34.96 -19.84
CA VAL A 316 15.82 34.78 -18.45
C VAL A 316 16.99 33.80 -18.38
N ARG A 317 18.06 34.15 -17.68
CA ARG A 317 19.19 33.26 -17.41
C ARG A 317 19.40 33.08 -15.93
N ILE A 318 19.55 31.83 -15.51
CA ILE A 318 19.59 31.42 -14.10
C ILE A 318 20.80 30.50 -13.91
N PRO A 319 21.90 31.02 -13.36
CA PRO A 319 23.04 30.19 -12.94
C PRO A 319 22.67 29.39 -11.69
N GLY A 320 23.00 28.11 -11.63
CA GLY A 320 22.65 27.24 -10.49
C GLY A 320 23.23 27.69 -9.15
N SER A 321 24.38 28.37 -9.13
CA SER A 321 25.07 28.76 -7.90
C SER A 321 24.56 30.05 -7.24
N SER A 322 23.94 30.97 -8.00
CA SER A 322 23.69 32.34 -7.51
C SER A 322 22.25 32.60 -7.06
N GLY A 323 21.28 31.80 -7.48
CA GLY A 323 19.85 32.05 -7.23
C GLY A 323 19.32 33.37 -7.84
N LEU A 324 20.14 34.07 -8.63
CA LEU A 324 19.80 35.36 -9.23
C LEU A 324 19.38 35.20 -10.69
N PHE A 325 18.25 35.79 -11.02
CA PHE A 325 17.66 35.75 -12.36
C PHE A 325 18.13 36.96 -13.15
N ARG A 326 18.81 36.73 -14.27
CA ARG A 326 19.12 37.79 -15.24
C ARG A 326 18.00 37.82 -16.28
N VAL A 327 17.10 38.81 -16.18
CA VAL A 327 16.00 38.99 -17.13
C VAL A 327 16.31 40.09 -18.13
N GLN A 328 16.09 39.82 -19.42
CA GLN A 328 16.32 40.74 -20.53
C GLN A 328 15.06 40.81 -21.42
N PRO A 329 14.48 42.00 -21.64
CA PRO A 329 13.41 42.16 -22.62
C PRO A 329 13.97 42.07 -24.04
N LEU A 330 13.27 41.33 -24.90
CA LEU A 330 13.60 41.15 -26.32
C LEU A 330 12.63 41.90 -27.26
N GLY A 331 11.73 42.71 -26.70
CA GLY A 331 10.68 43.43 -27.44
C GLY A 331 9.37 42.62 -27.53
N MET A 332 8.40 43.10 -28.31
CA MET A 332 7.10 42.43 -28.47
C MET A 332 7.25 41.10 -29.19
N GLY A 333 6.65 40.04 -28.62
CA GLY A 333 6.62 38.71 -29.22
C GLY A 333 5.72 38.65 -30.46
N SER A 334 6.04 37.75 -31.38
CA SER A 334 5.16 37.42 -32.51
C SER A 334 4.09 36.37 -32.14
N ASP A 335 4.33 35.59 -31.10
CA ASP A 335 3.44 34.56 -30.55
C ASP A 335 3.77 34.31 -29.06
N SER A 336 2.86 33.67 -28.33
CA SER A 336 3.07 33.28 -26.92
C SER A 336 3.65 31.87 -26.78
N GLY A 337 4.22 31.59 -25.61
CA GLY A 337 4.78 30.28 -25.26
C GLY A 337 6.03 30.40 -24.39
N THR A 338 6.63 29.25 -24.06
CA THR A 338 7.88 29.20 -23.30
C THR A 338 8.85 28.20 -23.91
N ARG A 339 10.14 28.55 -23.89
CA ARG A 339 11.25 27.66 -24.21
C ARG A 339 12.18 27.61 -23.01
N VAL A 340 12.30 26.45 -22.37
CA VAL A 340 13.21 26.21 -21.26
C VAL A 340 14.37 25.36 -21.78
N ARG A 341 15.59 25.87 -21.66
CA ARG A 341 16.83 25.19 -22.02
C ARG A 341 17.67 24.95 -20.78
N LEU A 342 17.96 23.68 -20.53
CA LEU A 342 18.79 23.18 -19.44
C LEU A 342 20.20 22.93 -19.98
N TYR A 343 21.17 23.77 -19.62
CA TYR A 343 22.57 23.55 -19.95
C TYR A 343 23.15 22.49 -19.03
N LEU A 344 23.34 21.36 -19.66
CA LEU A 344 23.59 20.07 -19.08
C LEU A 344 24.97 20.06 -18.34
N ASN A 345 24.99 19.56 -17.09
CA ASN A 345 26.20 19.53 -16.24
C ASN A 345 27.30 18.60 -16.79
N ARG A 346 28.57 18.82 -16.40
CA ARG A 346 29.74 18.18 -17.06
C ARG A 346 29.82 16.65 -16.92
N THR A 347 29.09 16.04 -16.00
CA THR A 347 29.17 14.60 -15.71
C THR A 347 27.87 13.82 -15.97
N HIS A 348 26.73 14.49 -16.22
CA HIS A 348 25.37 13.95 -16.25
C HIS A 348 25.11 12.86 -15.21
N HIS A 349 24.43 13.20 -14.12
CA HIS A 349 23.93 12.32 -13.04
C HIS A 349 24.74 11.04 -12.77
N GLU A 350 25.53 11.02 -11.69
CA GLU A 350 26.37 9.88 -11.27
C GLU A 350 27.34 9.34 -12.35
N GLY A 351 27.70 10.15 -13.35
CA GLY A 351 28.62 9.74 -14.42
C GLY A 351 27.94 9.02 -15.60
N GLN A 352 26.61 9.03 -15.68
CA GLN A 352 25.82 8.41 -16.75
C GLN A 352 25.19 9.45 -17.68
N ARG A 353 25.44 9.33 -18.99
CA ARG A 353 24.81 10.22 -19.97
C ARG A 353 23.30 10.04 -20.02
N ILE A 354 22.58 11.13 -19.78
CA ILE A 354 21.12 11.19 -19.84
C ILE A 354 20.64 11.21 -21.29
N SER A 355 19.55 10.49 -21.56
CA SER A 355 18.91 10.45 -22.87
C SER A 355 17.45 10.89 -22.77
N CYS A 356 17.14 12.08 -23.27
CA CYS A 356 15.79 12.65 -23.19
C CYS A 356 14.75 11.78 -23.88
N ILE A 357 15.10 11.19 -25.03
CA ILE A 357 14.22 10.29 -25.79
C ILE A 357 13.90 8.99 -25.03
N GLU A 358 14.86 8.40 -24.32
CA GLU A 358 14.58 7.16 -23.55
C GLU A 358 13.74 7.45 -22.32
N ILE A 359 14.04 8.56 -21.63
CA ILE A 359 13.26 8.99 -20.46
C ILE A 359 11.81 9.28 -20.86
N LEU A 360 11.58 10.05 -21.92
CA LEU A 360 10.21 10.32 -22.39
C LEU A 360 9.51 9.07 -22.91
N ARG A 361 10.21 8.13 -23.56
CA ARG A 361 9.63 6.81 -23.92
C ARG A 361 9.12 6.04 -22.71
N GLN A 362 9.85 6.07 -21.60
CA GLN A 362 9.45 5.37 -20.38
C GLN A 362 8.35 6.11 -19.60
N LEU A 363 8.38 7.45 -19.60
CA LEU A 363 7.47 8.28 -18.82
C LEU A 363 6.17 8.63 -19.54
N LEU A 364 6.22 9.08 -20.79
CA LEU A 364 5.08 9.61 -21.54
C LEU A 364 4.51 8.52 -22.44
N TRP A 365 3.32 8.03 -22.08
CA TRP A 365 2.64 6.97 -22.83
C TRP A 365 1.53 7.54 -23.70
N ILE A 366 0.89 8.64 -23.28
CA ILE A 366 -0.15 9.33 -24.02
C ILE A 366 0.11 10.83 -23.97
N ALA A 367 0.11 11.50 -25.11
CA ALA A 367 0.27 12.96 -25.17
C ALA A 367 -1.07 13.64 -25.51
N GLU A 368 -1.46 14.64 -24.73
CA GLU A 368 -2.68 15.43 -24.98
C GLU A 368 -2.48 16.43 -26.14
N PHE A 369 -1.25 16.92 -26.30
CA PHE A 369 -0.84 17.76 -27.42
C PHE A 369 0.24 17.03 -28.24
N PRO A 370 0.33 17.29 -29.56
CA PRO A 370 1.43 16.80 -30.39
C PRO A 370 2.76 17.04 -29.68
N THR A 371 3.45 15.94 -29.37
CA THR A 371 4.71 16.00 -28.64
C THR A 371 5.81 15.35 -29.45
N GLU A 372 6.89 16.07 -29.68
CA GLU A 372 8.03 15.60 -30.46
C GLU A 372 9.31 15.70 -29.62
N VAL A 373 10.17 14.67 -29.68
CA VAL A 373 11.52 14.73 -29.12
C VAL A 373 12.56 14.45 -30.20
N ARG A 374 13.62 15.25 -30.22
CA ARG A 374 14.79 15.09 -31.10
C ARG A 374 16.06 14.93 -30.26
N GLN A 375 16.89 13.95 -30.62
CA GLN A 375 18.22 13.75 -30.06
C GLN A 375 19.19 13.37 -31.19
N GLY A 376 19.95 14.36 -31.67
CA GLY A 376 20.77 14.19 -32.87
C GLY A 376 19.93 13.78 -34.09
N ALA A 377 20.24 12.62 -34.68
CA ALA A 377 19.46 12.09 -35.81
C ALA A 377 18.20 11.30 -35.38
N ARG A 378 18.04 11.02 -34.09
CA ARG A 378 16.90 10.26 -33.56
C ARG A 378 15.72 11.20 -33.34
N ARG A 379 14.52 10.73 -33.69
CA ARG A 379 13.27 11.45 -33.54
C ARG A 379 12.20 10.51 -33.02
N GLU A 380 11.39 10.97 -32.08
CA GLU A 380 10.19 10.29 -31.63
C GLU A 380 9.02 11.28 -31.56
N ILE A 381 7.82 10.81 -31.91
CA ILE A 381 6.59 11.60 -31.96
C ILE A 381 5.51 10.86 -31.20
N TRP A 382 4.78 11.57 -30.34
CA TRP A 382 3.54 11.08 -29.74
C TRP A 382 2.36 11.74 -30.47
N GLU A 383 1.54 10.89 -31.06
CA GLU A 383 0.26 11.30 -31.63
C GLU A 383 -0.75 11.60 -30.52
N VAL A 384 -1.63 12.56 -30.77
CA VAL A 384 -2.58 13.06 -29.78
C VAL A 384 -3.52 11.95 -29.32
N ASN A 385 -3.61 11.76 -28.00
CA ASN A 385 -4.48 10.81 -27.33
C ASN A 385 -4.32 9.35 -27.80
N GLN A 386 -3.18 8.98 -28.38
CA GLN A 386 -2.87 7.59 -28.73
C GLN A 386 -1.88 7.00 -27.74
N LEU A 387 -2.16 5.76 -27.31
CA LEU A 387 -1.24 4.99 -26.47
C LEU A 387 0.00 4.60 -27.28
N LYS A 388 1.16 5.02 -26.77
CA LYS A 388 2.48 4.64 -27.24
C LYS A 388 3.22 3.90 -26.14
N HIS A 389 2.93 2.61 -26.01
CA HIS A 389 3.59 1.76 -25.03
C HIS A 389 5.10 1.65 -25.33
N PRO A 390 6.00 1.71 -24.33
CA PRO A 390 7.45 1.69 -24.55
C PRO A 390 7.96 0.39 -25.16
N GLU A 391 7.29 -0.72 -24.86
CA GLU A 391 7.75 -2.07 -25.21
C GLU A 391 6.78 -2.80 -26.16
N LEU A 392 5.51 -2.37 -26.25
CA LEU A 392 4.48 -3.07 -27.02
C LEU A 392 4.16 -2.28 -28.29
N PRO A 393 4.14 -2.93 -29.46
CA PRO A 393 3.70 -2.29 -30.70
C PRO A 393 2.18 -2.06 -30.68
N CYS A 394 1.71 -1.07 -31.44
CA CYS A 394 0.31 -0.61 -31.40
C CYS A 394 -0.73 -1.71 -31.65
N HIS A 395 -0.46 -2.72 -32.50
CA HIS A 395 -1.40 -3.82 -32.75
C HIS A 395 -1.60 -4.76 -31.53
N ARG A 396 -0.76 -4.65 -30.51
CA ARG A 396 -0.88 -5.35 -29.22
C ARG A 396 -1.65 -4.54 -28.18
N CYS A 397 -2.11 -3.34 -28.53
CA CYS A 397 -2.87 -2.44 -27.68
C CYS A 397 -4.23 -2.17 -28.34
N LEU A 398 -5.31 -2.60 -27.71
CA LEU A 398 -6.68 -2.36 -28.19
C LEU A 398 -7.31 -1.19 -27.43
N PRO A 399 -7.60 -0.05 -28.09
CA PRO A 399 -8.31 1.06 -27.45
C PRO A 399 -9.76 0.67 -27.12
N ALA A 400 -10.23 1.06 -25.94
CA ALA A 400 -11.57 0.84 -25.44
C ALA A 400 -12.15 2.16 -24.88
N GLY A 401 -12.27 3.16 -25.76
CA GLY A 401 -12.63 4.53 -25.41
C GLY A 401 -11.41 5.44 -25.25
N ASP A 402 -11.61 6.61 -24.63
CA ASP A 402 -10.58 7.67 -24.58
C ASP A 402 -9.54 7.51 -23.46
N ASN A 403 -9.82 6.65 -22.47
CA ASN A 403 -9.04 6.55 -21.23
C ASN A 403 -8.59 5.11 -20.93
N LEU A 404 -8.87 4.15 -21.82
CA LEU A 404 -8.66 2.72 -21.56
C LEU A 404 -8.10 2.01 -22.78
N TRP A 405 -7.08 1.18 -22.55
CA TRP A 405 -6.51 0.28 -23.55
C TRP A 405 -6.26 -1.10 -22.95
N TRP A 406 -6.75 -2.13 -23.62
CA TRP A 406 -6.36 -3.51 -23.34
C TRP A 406 -5.00 -3.79 -23.95
N VAL A 407 -4.08 -4.37 -23.19
CA VAL A 407 -2.71 -4.63 -23.63
C VAL A 407 -2.39 -6.12 -23.53
N ALA A 408 -1.74 -6.64 -24.57
CA ALA A 408 -1.39 -8.04 -24.64
C ALA A 408 -0.39 -8.41 -23.53
N ASP A 409 -0.48 -9.64 -23.07
CA ASP A 409 0.49 -10.18 -22.12
C ASP A 409 1.60 -10.90 -22.89
N GLU A 410 2.86 -10.56 -22.62
CA GLU A 410 4.03 -11.21 -23.18
C GLU A 410 5.06 -11.50 -22.10
N TYR A 411 5.68 -12.67 -22.19
CA TYR A 411 6.78 -13.06 -21.32
C TYR A 411 7.91 -12.00 -21.39
N HIS A 412 8.24 -11.42 -20.23
CA HIS A 412 9.27 -10.39 -20.00
C HIS A 412 8.91 -8.94 -20.36
N ILE A 413 7.71 -8.65 -20.87
CA ILE A 413 7.28 -7.29 -21.16
C ILE A 413 6.54 -6.69 -19.95
N ASN A 414 6.85 -5.43 -19.63
CA ASN A 414 6.23 -4.72 -18.52
C ASN A 414 4.71 -4.70 -18.72
N GLU A 415 3.99 -5.10 -17.68
CA GLU A 415 2.53 -5.07 -17.63
C GLU A 415 2.02 -3.64 -17.84
N GLY A 416 0.75 -3.50 -18.21
CA GLY A 416 0.10 -2.20 -18.27
C GLY A 416 0.14 -1.45 -16.93
N CYS A 417 -0.41 -0.25 -16.88
CA CYS A 417 -0.34 0.58 -15.67
C CYS A 417 -1.46 1.61 -15.62
N ILE A 418 -1.63 2.23 -14.45
CA ILE A 418 -2.40 3.46 -14.33
C ILE A 418 -1.50 4.64 -14.72
N LEU A 419 -2.00 5.48 -15.62
CA LEU A 419 -1.39 6.72 -16.05
C LEU A 419 -2.07 7.91 -15.35
N SER A 420 -1.32 8.98 -15.13
CA SER A 420 -1.82 10.28 -14.69
C SER A 420 -1.53 11.29 -15.77
N ASP A 421 -2.56 11.81 -16.44
CA ASP A 421 -2.42 12.74 -17.58
C ASP A 421 -1.45 12.21 -18.66
N GLY A 422 -1.54 10.90 -18.94
CA GLY A 422 -0.72 10.20 -19.94
C GLY A 422 0.71 9.86 -19.49
N LEU A 423 1.09 10.20 -18.26
CA LEU A 423 2.38 9.85 -17.67
C LEU A 423 2.29 8.60 -16.81
N ARG A 424 3.27 7.70 -16.95
CA ARG A 424 3.37 6.43 -16.23
C ARG A 424 3.52 6.59 -14.71
N THR A 425 2.65 5.96 -13.93
CA THR A 425 2.85 5.77 -12.49
C THR A 425 3.50 4.41 -12.19
N GLU A 426 3.82 4.15 -10.94
CA GLU A 426 4.31 2.84 -10.48
C GLU A 426 3.19 1.84 -10.19
N GLU A 427 1.92 2.26 -10.32
CA GLU A 427 0.74 1.41 -10.16
C GLU A 427 0.56 0.47 -11.38
N LYS A 428 1.16 -0.71 -11.30
CA LYS A 428 1.15 -1.73 -12.36
C LYS A 428 -0.20 -2.47 -12.47
N GLN A 429 -0.69 -2.60 -13.69
CA GLN A 429 -1.94 -3.26 -14.04
C GLN A 429 -1.71 -4.37 -15.06
N SER A 430 -2.14 -5.59 -14.76
CA SER A 430 -1.96 -6.71 -15.69
C SER A 430 -2.99 -6.59 -16.81
N GLY A 431 -2.55 -6.66 -18.07
CA GLY A 431 -3.44 -6.68 -19.24
C GLY A 431 -4.14 -5.37 -19.60
N VAL A 432 -3.92 -4.27 -18.87
CA VAL A 432 -4.66 -3.02 -19.12
C VAL A 432 -3.88 -1.75 -18.81
N VAL A 433 -4.13 -0.70 -19.59
CA VAL A 433 -3.65 0.67 -19.34
C VAL A 433 -4.85 1.59 -19.14
N VAL A 434 -4.88 2.29 -18.01
CA VAL A 434 -5.95 3.23 -17.65
C VAL A 434 -5.35 4.62 -17.49
N ASN A 435 -5.87 5.61 -18.20
CA ASN A 435 -5.42 7.00 -18.07
C ASN A 435 -6.39 7.83 -17.23
N LEU A 436 -5.96 8.20 -16.02
CA LEU A 436 -6.71 9.08 -15.13
C LEU A 436 -6.37 10.54 -15.44
N ARG A 437 -7.40 11.36 -15.63
CA ARG A 437 -7.29 12.79 -15.96
C ARG A 437 -8.51 13.57 -15.47
N GLN A 438 -8.39 14.90 -15.43
CA GLN A 438 -9.48 15.83 -15.12
C GLN A 438 -10.15 15.55 -13.76
N ASP A 439 -11.47 15.33 -13.72
CA ASP A 439 -12.25 15.07 -12.51
C ASP A 439 -11.81 13.78 -11.77
N TYR A 440 -11.07 12.89 -12.46
CA TYR A 440 -10.55 11.62 -11.90
C TYR A 440 -9.04 11.64 -11.66
N TYR A 441 -8.42 12.82 -11.64
CA TYR A 441 -6.98 12.96 -11.41
C TYR A 441 -6.57 12.35 -10.05
N PRO A 442 -5.56 11.46 -10.00
CA PRO A 442 -5.17 10.78 -8.77
C PRO A 442 -4.33 11.68 -7.86
N LYS A 443 -4.41 11.44 -6.55
CA LYS A 443 -3.46 12.01 -5.61
C LYS A 443 -2.17 11.20 -5.66
N LEU A 444 -1.05 11.86 -5.95
CA LEU A 444 0.25 11.21 -6.08
C LEU A 444 1.17 11.54 -4.89
N THR A 445 2.21 10.73 -4.70
CA THR A 445 3.36 11.04 -3.85
C THR A 445 4.13 12.27 -4.35
N VAL A 446 5.01 12.84 -3.52
CA VAL A 446 5.79 14.05 -3.86
C VAL A 446 6.66 13.86 -5.10
N ASP A 447 7.24 12.66 -5.28
CA ASP A 447 8.02 12.29 -6.45
C ASP A 447 7.17 11.92 -7.69
N ARG A 448 5.84 11.99 -7.55
CA ARG A 448 4.83 11.72 -8.60
C ARG A 448 4.91 10.32 -9.20
N LYS A 449 5.44 9.35 -8.45
CA LYS A 449 5.58 7.97 -8.91
C LYS A 449 4.42 7.09 -8.46
N GLU A 450 4.00 7.21 -7.20
CA GLU A 450 2.98 6.33 -6.61
C GLU A 450 1.63 7.05 -6.46
N ILE A 451 0.54 6.27 -6.51
CA ILE A 451 -0.82 6.75 -6.29
C ILE A 451 -1.18 6.56 -4.80
N VAL A 452 -1.46 7.68 -4.13
CA VAL A 452 -1.94 7.70 -2.74
C VAL A 452 -3.46 7.51 -2.67
N GLU A 453 -4.19 8.13 -3.59
CA GLU A 453 -5.66 8.12 -3.59
C GLU A 453 -6.18 8.20 -5.02
N CYS A 454 -7.15 7.36 -5.37
CA CYS A 454 -7.84 7.39 -6.66
C CYS A 454 -9.25 6.80 -6.55
N ASP A 455 -10.12 7.17 -7.48
CA ASP A 455 -11.47 6.61 -7.58
C ASP A 455 -11.41 5.21 -8.22
N ARG A 456 -11.38 4.18 -7.38
CA ARG A 456 -11.34 2.78 -7.80
C ARG A 456 -12.66 2.32 -8.44
N GLN A 457 -13.78 2.90 -8.03
CA GLN A 457 -15.09 2.56 -8.61
C GLN A 457 -15.15 3.04 -10.05
N TYR A 458 -14.70 4.26 -10.33
CA TYR A 458 -14.58 4.76 -11.69
C TYR A 458 -13.71 3.88 -12.57
N ILE A 459 -12.55 3.42 -12.07
CA ILE A 459 -11.68 2.49 -12.82
C ILE A 459 -12.42 1.19 -13.13
N GLN A 460 -13.11 0.61 -12.14
CA GLN A 460 -13.88 -0.62 -12.33
C GLN A 460 -14.99 -0.44 -13.37
N ASP A 461 -15.75 0.65 -13.29
CA ASP A 461 -16.83 0.96 -14.24
C ASP A 461 -16.28 1.14 -15.67
N LEU A 462 -15.15 1.84 -15.80
CA LEU A 462 -14.47 2.04 -17.07
C LEU A 462 -14.02 0.70 -17.68
N LEU A 463 -13.44 -0.20 -16.86
CA LEU A 463 -13.02 -1.52 -17.29
C LEU A 463 -14.20 -2.37 -17.77
N VAL A 464 -15.31 -2.37 -17.03
CA VAL A 464 -16.53 -3.11 -17.41
C VAL A 464 -17.11 -2.60 -18.72
N GLN A 465 -17.17 -1.27 -18.92
CA GLN A 465 -17.62 -0.68 -20.19
C GLN A 465 -16.70 -1.07 -21.36
N GLY A 466 -15.40 -1.22 -21.11
CA GLY A 466 -14.43 -1.61 -22.12
C GLY A 466 -14.48 -3.08 -22.55
N VAL A 467 -15.26 -3.94 -21.88
CA VAL A 467 -15.30 -5.39 -22.17
C VAL A 467 -15.86 -5.69 -23.55
N GLU A 468 -16.78 -4.88 -24.08
CA GLU A 468 -17.46 -5.14 -25.35
C GLU A 468 -16.47 -5.30 -26.52
N VAL A 469 -15.39 -4.49 -26.56
CA VAL A 469 -14.43 -4.51 -27.67
C VAL A 469 -13.45 -5.69 -27.62
N LEU A 470 -13.30 -6.36 -26.46
CA LEU A 470 -12.35 -7.46 -26.29
C LEU A 470 -12.69 -8.70 -27.15
N GLN A 471 -13.95 -8.85 -27.53
CA GLN A 471 -14.47 -10.06 -28.18
C GLN A 471 -13.78 -10.35 -29.53
N GLU A 472 -13.45 -9.31 -30.29
CA GLU A 472 -12.80 -9.43 -31.61
C GLU A 472 -11.27 -9.45 -31.51
N TRP A 473 -10.73 -9.34 -30.29
CA TRP A 473 -9.30 -9.20 -30.09
C TRP A 473 -8.61 -10.56 -30.07
N GLU A 474 -7.87 -10.89 -31.13
CA GLU A 474 -7.19 -12.19 -31.29
C GLU A 474 -6.17 -12.53 -30.18
N LEU A 475 -5.75 -11.52 -29.41
CA LEU A 475 -4.79 -11.67 -28.30
C LEU A 475 -5.47 -11.95 -26.96
N LEU A 476 -6.81 -11.94 -26.92
CA LEU A 476 -7.58 -12.46 -25.79
C LEU A 476 -7.41 -13.98 -25.73
N THR A 477 -6.59 -14.42 -24.77
CA THR A 477 -6.31 -15.84 -24.51
C THR A 477 -6.73 -16.21 -23.10
N LEU A 478 -6.90 -17.51 -22.83
CA LEU A 478 -7.22 -17.98 -21.48
C LEU A 478 -6.09 -17.64 -20.49
N SER A 479 -4.82 -17.74 -20.89
CA SER A 479 -3.66 -17.30 -20.09
C SER A 479 -3.71 -15.80 -19.76
N TRP A 480 -4.06 -14.95 -20.74
CA TRP A 480 -4.23 -13.51 -20.50
C TRP A 480 -5.35 -13.27 -19.48
N LEU A 481 -6.49 -13.96 -19.65
CA LEU A 481 -7.65 -13.81 -18.78
C LEU A 481 -7.36 -14.28 -17.35
N TRP A 482 -6.62 -15.36 -17.16
CA TRP A 482 -6.15 -15.81 -15.84
C TRP A 482 -5.30 -14.75 -15.16
N LYS A 483 -4.36 -14.14 -15.88
CA LYS A 483 -3.48 -13.10 -15.31
C LYS A 483 -4.25 -11.82 -14.98
N PHE A 484 -5.14 -11.38 -15.86
CA PHE A 484 -6.00 -10.22 -15.65
C PHE A 484 -6.92 -10.42 -14.43
N SER A 485 -7.61 -11.56 -14.38
CA SER A 485 -8.59 -11.90 -13.35
C SER A 485 -8.00 -11.98 -11.95
N LYS A 486 -6.69 -12.25 -11.81
CA LYS A 486 -6.01 -12.21 -10.50
C LYS A 486 -6.08 -10.85 -9.82
N LYS A 487 -5.97 -9.75 -10.58
CA LYS A 487 -6.06 -8.38 -10.04
C LYS A 487 -7.47 -7.83 -10.11
N HIS A 488 -8.24 -8.23 -11.12
CA HIS A 488 -9.57 -7.69 -11.42
C HIS A 488 -10.62 -8.81 -11.55
N PRO A 489 -10.93 -9.57 -10.47
CA PRO A 489 -11.80 -10.75 -10.56
C PRO A 489 -13.23 -10.40 -10.99
N ASN A 490 -13.79 -9.29 -10.49
CA ASN A 490 -15.13 -8.82 -10.87
C ASN A 490 -15.22 -8.50 -12.37
N VAL A 491 -14.22 -7.81 -12.92
CA VAL A 491 -14.16 -7.51 -14.36
C VAL A 491 -13.89 -8.79 -15.16
N GLY A 492 -13.02 -9.67 -14.66
CA GLY A 492 -12.78 -10.98 -15.25
C GLY A 492 -14.05 -11.79 -15.42
N LEU A 493 -14.94 -11.79 -14.42
CA LEU A 493 -16.25 -12.44 -14.52
C LEU A 493 -17.12 -11.86 -15.64
N HIS A 494 -17.16 -10.53 -15.79
CA HIS A 494 -17.85 -9.88 -16.91
C HIS A 494 -17.27 -10.28 -18.27
N ILE A 495 -15.94 -10.41 -18.37
CA ILE A 495 -15.28 -10.89 -19.61
C ILE A 495 -15.69 -12.35 -19.89
N VAL A 496 -15.70 -13.22 -18.88
CA VAL A 496 -16.15 -14.62 -19.02
C VAL A 496 -17.60 -14.69 -19.49
N GLN A 497 -18.52 -13.93 -18.89
CA GLN A 497 -19.93 -13.90 -19.28
C GLN A 497 -20.08 -13.46 -20.75
N SER A 498 -19.39 -12.39 -21.13
CA SER A 498 -19.33 -11.88 -22.51
C SER A 498 -18.82 -12.93 -23.52
N ILE A 499 -17.79 -13.70 -23.16
CA ILE A 499 -17.26 -14.80 -23.98
C ILE A 499 -18.29 -15.93 -24.14
N LEU A 500 -18.98 -16.32 -23.05
CA LEU A 500 -19.94 -17.43 -23.06
C LEU A 500 -21.17 -17.14 -23.93
N GLU A 501 -21.60 -15.88 -24.03
CA GLU A 501 -22.76 -15.48 -24.83
C GLU A 501 -22.52 -15.58 -26.34
N GLN A 502 -21.27 -15.43 -26.81
CA GLN A 502 -20.97 -15.29 -28.23
C GLN A 502 -20.00 -16.34 -28.77
N ARG A 503 -18.84 -16.53 -28.11
CA ARG A 503 -17.76 -17.41 -28.56
C ARG A 503 -17.09 -18.11 -27.38
N PRO A 504 -17.60 -19.26 -26.91
CA PRO A 504 -17.08 -19.95 -25.72
C PRO A 504 -15.71 -20.63 -25.93
N GLN A 505 -15.01 -20.37 -27.04
CA GLN A 505 -13.73 -20.99 -27.39
C GLN A 505 -12.62 -19.92 -27.38
N LEU A 506 -11.61 -20.13 -26.55
CA LEU A 506 -10.41 -19.29 -26.49
C LEU A 506 -9.15 -20.11 -26.77
N LYS A 507 -8.13 -19.45 -27.33
CA LYS A 507 -6.78 -20.01 -27.36
C LYS A 507 -6.19 -20.01 -25.95
N LEU A 508 -5.45 -21.07 -25.60
CA LEU A 508 -4.85 -21.20 -24.27
C LEU A 508 -3.78 -20.13 -23.99
N GLY A 509 -2.89 -19.84 -24.95
CA GLY A 509 -1.88 -18.76 -24.82
C GLY A 509 -0.60 -19.12 -24.07
N GLU A 510 -0.51 -20.30 -23.44
CA GLU A 510 0.67 -20.78 -22.70
C GLU A 510 1.86 -21.14 -23.61
N ILE A 511 3.09 -21.11 -23.08
CA ILE A 511 4.30 -21.50 -23.82
C ILE A 511 4.19 -22.94 -24.29
N GLY A 512 4.38 -23.18 -25.60
CA GLY A 512 4.23 -24.50 -26.21
C GLY A 512 2.78 -24.92 -26.51
N LEU A 513 1.78 -24.23 -25.96
CA LEU A 513 0.35 -24.54 -26.13
C LEU A 513 -0.47 -23.35 -26.65
N ARG A 514 0.19 -22.34 -27.24
CA ARG A 514 -0.43 -21.06 -27.61
C ARG A 514 -1.68 -21.16 -28.49
N ASN A 515 -1.74 -22.14 -29.38
CA ASN A 515 -2.80 -22.28 -30.38
C ASN A 515 -3.83 -23.37 -30.02
N VAL A 516 -3.74 -23.99 -28.85
CA VAL A 516 -4.72 -24.99 -28.41
C VAL A 516 -6.03 -24.26 -28.09
N GLU A 517 -7.12 -24.66 -28.73
CA GLU A 517 -8.46 -24.13 -28.45
C GLU A 517 -9.05 -24.85 -27.23
N ILE A 518 -9.57 -24.05 -26.29
CA ILE A 518 -10.14 -24.50 -25.04
C ILE A 518 -11.56 -23.93 -24.90
N SER A 519 -12.49 -24.80 -24.52
CA SER A 519 -13.87 -24.42 -24.26
C SER A 519 -14.01 -23.80 -22.87
N VAL A 520 -14.10 -22.47 -22.79
CA VAL A 520 -14.35 -21.70 -21.56
C VAL A 520 -15.65 -22.16 -20.88
N LEU A 521 -16.65 -22.61 -21.65
CA LEU A 521 -17.88 -23.19 -21.11
C LEU A 521 -17.62 -24.44 -20.23
N GLN A 522 -16.59 -25.22 -20.55
CA GLN A 522 -16.26 -26.44 -19.82
C GLN A 522 -15.21 -26.20 -18.74
N VAL A 523 -14.15 -25.45 -19.08
CA VAL A 523 -13.03 -25.23 -18.15
C VAL A 523 -13.28 -24.09 -17.18
N GLY A 524 -14.12 -23.11 -17.55
CA GLY A 524 -14.31 -21.88 -16.80
C GLY A 524 -13.10 -20.94 -16.88
N CYS A 525 -12.85 -20.20 -15.81
CA CYS A 525 -11.68 -19.34 -15.70
C CYS A 525 -11.09 -19.43 -14.28
N PHE A 526 -10.23 -20.42 -14.07
CA PHE A 526 -9.54 -20.66 -12.81
C PHE A 526 -8.03 -20.56 -13.00
N ASP A 527 -7.42 -19.46 -12.54
CA ASP A 527 -6.02 -19.11 -12.81
C ASP A 527 -4.99 -20.10 -12.27
N MET A 528 -5.37 -20.88 -11.24
CA MET A 528 -4.51 -21.91 -10.66
C MET A 528 -4.34 -23.14 -11.57
N ASP A 529 -5.21 -23.33 -12.58
CA ASP A 529 -5.08 -24.41 -13.56
C ASP A 529 -3.76 -24.39 -14.31
N ARG A 530 -3.15 -23.21 -14.49
CA ARG A 530 -1.84 -23.08 -15.14
C ARG A 530 -0.78 -23.99 -14.49
N TRP A 531 -0.91 -24.26 -13.19
CA TRP A 531 0.02 -25.12 -12.45
C TRP A 531 -0.20 -26.61 -12.75
N LEU A 532 -1.41 -27.01 -13.15
CA LEU A 532 -1.66 -28.37 -13.65
C LEU A 532 -0.98 -28.57 -15.01
N LEU A 533 -1.00 -27.56 -15.89
CA LEU A 533 -0.42 -27.68 -17.23
C LEU A 533 1.11 -27.83 -17.22
N HIS A 534 1.77 -27.39 -16.15
CA HIS A 534 3.21 -27.50 -15.93
C HIS A 534 3.56 -28.51 -14.82
N PHE A 535 2.80 -29.61 -14.69
CA PHE A 535 2.90 -30.66 -13.66
C PHE A 535 4.35 -30.93 -13.14
N GLY A 536 4.50 -30.96 -11.81
CA GLY A 536 5.74 -31.26 -11.08
C GLY A 536 5.56 -31.13 -9.56
N SER A 537 6.57 -31.51 -8.78
CA SER A 537 6.52 -31.52 -7.30
C SER A 537 5.99 -30.20 -6.71
N ASN A 538 5.09 -30.29 -5.73
CA ASN A 538 4.42 -29.20 -4.99
C ASN A 538 3.06 -28.71 -5.54
N ILE A 539 2.32 -29.51 -6.30
CA ILE A 539 1.01 -29.10 -6.83
C ILE A 539 -0.04 -28.80 -5.74
N VAL A 540 -0.02 -29.57 -4.65
CA VAL A 540 -0.84 -29.38 -3.44
C VAL A 540 -0.51 -28.10 -2.67
N ILE A 541 0.66 -27.50 -2.94
CA ILE A 541 1.05 -26.21 -2.38
C ILE A 541 0.51 -25.06 -3.24
N ARG A 542 -0.04 -25.31 -4.43
CA ARG A 542 -0.48 -24.27 -5.38
C ARG A 542 -1.97 -24.30 -5.69
N ILE A 543 -2.62 -25.44 -5.49
CA ILE A 543 -4.04 -25.66 -5.78
C ILE A 543 -4.67 -26.34 -4.57
N PRO A 544 -5.89 -25.96 -4.14
CA PRO A 544 -6.61 -26.71 -3.11
C PRO A 544 -6.73 -28.18 -3.51
N TRP A 545 -6.22 -29.08 -2.68
CA TRP A 545 -6.07 -30.50 -3.00
C TRP A 545 -7.40 -31.18 -3.36
N TRP A 546 -8.53 -30.73 -2.82
CA TRP A 546 -9.86 -31.28 -3.12
C TRP A 546 -10.38 -30.88 -4.50
N ILE A 547 -9.85 -29.81 -5.11
CA ILE A 547 -10.15 -29.40 -6.49
C ILE A 547 -9.33 -30.22 -7.51
N ILE A 548 -8.09 -30.57 -7.15
CA ILE A 548 -7.12 -31.17 -8.08
C ILE A 548 -7.67 -32.39 -8.84
N PRO A 549 -8.37 -33.37 -8.21
CA PRO A 549 -8.83 -34.57 -8.92
C PRO A 549 -9.68 -34.26 -10.15
N TYR A 550 -10.74 -33.46 -10.00
CA TYR A 550 -11.64 -33.20 -11.12
C TYR A 550 -11.04 -32.23 -12.13
N ARG A 551 -10.17 -31.30 -11.70
CA ARG A 551 -9.42 -30.46 -12.66
C ARG A 551 -8.42 -31.30 -13.45
N THR A 552 -7.79 -32.28 -12.83
CA THR A 552 -6.89 -33.25 -13.50
C THR A 552 -7.67 -34.05 -14.53
N ALA A 553 -8.83 -34.60 -14.15
CA ALA A 553 -9.72 -35.28 -15.10
C ALA A 553 -10.18 -34.36 -16.25
N LEU A 554 -10.49 -33.08 -15.96
CA LEU A 554 -10.92 -32.10 -16.96
C LEU A 554 -9.82 -31.80 -17.98
N TRP A 555 -8.63 -31.44 -17.52
CA TRP A 555 -7.49 -31.12 -18.41
C TRP A 555 -6.90 -32.36 -19.09
N GLY A 556 -7.05 -33.54 -18.48
CA GLY A 556 -6.72 -34.83 -19.09
C GLY A 556 -7.47 -35.09 -20.39
N ARG A 557 -8.73 -34.63 -20.52
CA ARG A 557 -9.53 -34.77 -21.76
C ARG A 557 -8.95 -34.01 -22.95
N TYR A 558 -8.17 -32.97 -22.70
CA TYR A 558 -7.47 -32.23 -23.73
C TYR A 558 -6.10 -32.84 -24.09
N GLY A 559 -5.67 -33.92 -23.41
CA GLY A 559 -4.38 -34.57 -23.63
C GLY A 559 -3.18 -33.68 -23.28
N LEU A 560 -3.37 -32.71 -22.38
CA LEU A 560 -2.36 -31.69 -22.04
C LEU A 560 -1.53 -32.05 -20.79
N LEU A 561 -1.95 -33.05 -20.02
CA LEU A 561 -1.28 -33.46 -18.78
C LEU A 561 -0.22 -34.53 -19.05
N LYS A 562 0.86 -34.50 -18.26
CA LYS A 562 1.91 -35.54 -18.26
C LYS A 562 1.55 -36.67 -17.28
N LEU A 563 0.37 -37.25 -17.43
CA LEU A 563 -0.10 -38.38 -16.63
C LEU A 563 -0.45 -39.56 -17.55
N SER A 564 -0.30 -40.77 -17.03
CA SER A 564 -0.70 -42.00 -17.71
C SER A 564 -2.22 -42.09 -17.84
N ASP A 565 -2.69 -42.70 -18.93
CA ASP A 565 -4.11 -42.98 -19.14
C ASP A 565 -4.68 -43.84 -18.00
N ALA A 566 -3.88 -44.79 -17.47
CA ALA A 566 -4.27 -45.63 -16.35
C ALA A 566 -4.56 -44.84 -15.07
N CYS A 567 -3.77 -43.78 -14.78
CA CYS A 567 -4.05 -42.88 -13.68
C CYS A 567 -5.35 -42.09 -13.93
N LEU A 568 -5.48 -41.46 -15.11
CA LEU A 568 -6.64 -40.62 -15.46
C LEU A 568 -7.97 -41.39 -15.47
N GLU A 569 -7.98 -42.62 -16.01
CA GLU A 569 -9.15 -43.49 -16.05
C GLU A 569 -9.54 -44.03 -14.67
N SER A 570 -8.61 -44.04 -13.71
CA SER A 570 -8.87 -44.51 -12.34
C SER A 570 -9.49 -43.45 -11.42
N ILE A 571 -9.64 -42.19 -11.88
CA ILE A 571 -10.27 -41.11 -11.09
C ILE A 571 -11.76 -41.44 -10.87
N PRO A 572 -12.26 -41.44 -9.61
CA PRO A 572 -13.63 -41.82 -9.29
C PRO A 572 -14.70 -41.02 -10.05
N PRO A 573 -15.84 -41.65 -10.42
CA PRO A 573 -16.93 -40.96 -11.12
C PRO A 573 -17.45 -39.72 -10.39
N SER A 574 -17.50 -39.74 -9.05
CA SER A 574 -17.92 -38.61 -8.20
C SER A 574 -17.04 -37.37 -8.33
N MET A 575 -15.81 -37.53 -8.83
CA MET A 575 -14.83 -36.46 -9.05
C MET A 575 -14.62 -36.21 -10.55
N GLN A 576 -15.52 -36.67 -11.41
CA GLN A 576 -15.48 -36.33 -12.83
C GLN A 576 -16.08 -34.93 -13.06
N PRO A 577 -15.58 -34.17 -14.06
CA PRO A 577 -16.00 -32.79 -14.32
C PRO A 577 -17.52 -32.59 -14.49
N GLU A 578 -18.27 -33.59 -14.92
CA GLU A 578 -19.74 -33.53 -15.08
C GLU A 578 -20.49 -33.31 -13.76
N PHE A 579 -19.90 -33.72 -12.64
CA PHE A 579 -20.51 -33.64 -11.31
C PHE A 579 -19.95 -32.49 -10.47
N CYS A 580 -19.04 -31.70 -11.06
CA CYS A 580 -18.34 -30.61 -10.39
C CYS A 580 -18.78 -29.26 -10.96
N PRO A 581 -18.76 -28.18 -10.16
CA PRO A 581 -19.05 -26.86 -10.65
C PRO A 581 -17.98 -26.36 -11.63
N VAL A 582 -18.40 -25.59 -12.63
CA VAL A 582 -17.48 -24.80 -13.46
C VAL A 582 -16.99 -23.61 -12.61
N LEU A 583 -15.68 -23.41 -12.59
CA LEU A 583 -15.02 -22.37 -11.79
C LEU A 583 -14.92 -21.06 -12.54
N ASP A 584 -15.15 -19.95 -11.85
CA ASP A 584 -15.03 -18.60 -12.42
C ASP A 584 -13.94 -17.75 -11.70
N PRO A 585 -13.68 -16.52 -12.18
CA PRO A 585 -12.69 -15.62 -11.57
C PRO A 585 -12.92 -15.29 -10.10
N ILE A 586 -14.17 -15.30 -9.63
CA ILE A 586 -14.52 -15.05 -8.23
C ILE A 586 -14.14 -16.26 -7.38
N ASP A 587 -14.46 -17.48 -7.85
CA ASP A 587 -14.04 -18.71 -7.18
C ASP A 587 -12.50 -18.76 -7.00
N ALA A 588 -11.76 -18.39 -8.06
CA ALA A 588 -10.30 -18.25 -8.03
C ALA A 588 -9.82 -17.26 -6.95
N ALA A 589 -10.44 -16.08 -6.87
CA ALA A 589 -10.09 -15.06 -5.89
C ALA A 589 -10.35 -15.52 -4.45
N ILE A 590 -11.46 -16.23 -4.21
CA ILE A 590 -11.82 -16.77 -2.88
C ILE A 590 -10.79 -17.79 -2.40
N PHE A 591 -10.20 -18.58 -3.29
CA PHE A 591 -9.21 -19.61 -2.92
C PHE A 591 -7.77 -19.11 -2.87
N ASN A 592 -7.52 -17.89 -3.33
CA ASN A 592 -6.19 -17.28 -3.38
C ASN A 592 -5.80 -16.60 -2.06
N ARG A 593 -4.78 -17.12 -1.37
CA ARG A 593 -4.39 -16.69 0.00
C ARG A 593 -3.94 -15.24 0.10
N ASN A 594 -3.49 -14.71 -1.02
CA ASN A 594 -3.00 -13.34 -1.13
C ASN A 594 -3.99 -12.41 -1.85
N LEU A 595 -5.20 -12.87 -2.17
CA LEU A 595 -6.24 -12.07 -2.83
C LEU A 595 -5.67 -11.26 -4.01
N GLY A 596 -4.93 -11.92 -4.91
CA GLY A 596 -4.39 -11.28 -6.11
C GLY A 596 -2.96 -10.72 -6.06
N ARG A 597 -2.18 -10.94 -4.98
CA ARG A 597 -0.76 -10.49 -4.88
C ARG A 597 0.25 -11.63 -5.05
N GLU A 598 1.31 -11.40 -5.83
CA GLU A 598 2.15 -12.44 -6.46
C GLU A 598 3.08 -13.27 -5.54
N LYS A 599 3.34 -12.87 -4.29
CA LYS A 599 4.53 -13.36 -3.56
C LYS A 599 4.37 -14.70 -2.82
N ASN A 600 3.18 -15.12 -2.39
CA ASN A 600 2.95 -16.40 -1.73
C ASN A 600 1.88 -17.23 -2.47
N LEU A 601 2.27 -18.45 -2.89
CA LEU A 601 1.49 -19.32 -3.78
C LEU A 601 0.61 -20.35 -3.05
N ALA A 602 0.59 -20.33 -1.71
CA ALA A 602 -0.14 -21.32 -0.93
C ALA A 602 -1.66 -21.11 -1.04
N PRO A 603 -2.47 -22.16 -1.28
CA PRO A 603 -3.94 -22.05 -1.26
C PRO A 603 -4.45 -21.67 0.13
N ILE A 604 -5.65 -21.07 0.17
CA ILE A 604 -6.34 -20.67 1.40
C ILE A 604 -6.72 -21.87 2.27
N VAL A 605 -7.01 -23.01 1.66
CA VAL A 605 -7.57 -24.18 2.36
C VAL A 605 -6.45 -25.05 2.93
N ARG A 606 -6.58 -25.47 4.19
CA ARG A 606 -5.66 -26.44 4.82
C ARG A 606 -5.73 -27.80 4.13
N SER A 607 -4.75 -28.65 4.44
CA SER A 607 -4.68 -30.06 4.01
C SER A 607 -5.92 -30.88 4.41
N ASP A 608 -6.69 -30.42 5.40
CA ASP A 608 -7.95 -31.03 5.85
C ASP A 608 -9.22 -30.53 5.13
N GLY A 609 -9.12 -29.51 4.27
CA GLY A 609 -10.29 -29.00 3.52
C GLY A 609 -11.06 -27.89 4.23
N THR A 610 -10.59 -27.41 5.39
CA THR A 610 -11.28 -26.37 6.17
C THR A 610 -10.99 -24.95 5.66
N ILE A 611 -12.05 -24.13 5.56
CA ILE A 611 -11.95 -22.67 5.41
C ILE A 611 -12.29 -21.98 6.73
N PHE A 612 -11.46 -21.01 7.14
CA PHE A 612 -11.64 -20.26 8.39
C PHE A 612 -12.34 -18.91 8.20
N PRO A 613 -12.97 -18.36 9.27
CA PRO A 613 -13.71 -17.11 9.19
C PRO A 613 -12.93 -15.92 8.60
N ALA A 614 -11.66 -15.76 8.96
CA ALA A 614 -10.84 -14.65 8.46
C ALA A 614 -10.71 -14.65 6.94
N GLN A 615 -10.62 -15.84 6.34
CA GLN A 615 -10.47 -16.00 4.89
C GLN A 615 -11.75 -15.55 4.16
N ILE A 616 -12.91 -15.89 4.72
CA ILE A 616 -14.23 -15.44 4.22
C ILE A 616 -14.34 -13.91 4.33
N ILE A 617 -13.91 -13.32 5.45
CA ILE A 617 -13.91 -11.87 5.69
C ILE A 617 -13.02 -11.14 4.68
N PHE A 618 -11.81 -11.67 4.45
CA PHE A 618 -10.84 -11.13 3.50
C PHE A 618 -11.38 -11.21 2.06
N ALA A 619 -11.93 -12.36 1.66
CA ALA A 619 -12.55 -12.52 0.34
C ALA A 619 -13.74 -11.57 0.13
N ALA A 620 -14.62 -11.42 1.13
CA ALA A 620 -15.76 -10.50 1.08
C ALA A 620 -15.32 -9.05 0.86
N TRP A 621 -14.30 -8.58 1.58
CA TRP A 621 -13.76 -7.23 1.41
C TRP A 621 -13.10 -7.05 0.04
N TYR A 622 -12.27 -8.00 -0.38
CA TYR A 622 -11.52 -7.91 -1.64
C TYR A 622 -12.43 -7.89 -2.87
N LEU A 623 -13.48 -8.72 -2.84
CA LEU A 623 -14.46 -8.81 -3.92
C LEU A 623 -15.54 -7.71 -3.83
N ASN A 624 -15.57 -6.95 -2.73
CA ASN A 624 -16.63 -6.01 -2.40
C ASN A 624 -18.02 -6.67 -2.41
N GLN A 625 -18.10 -7.88 -1.86
CA GLN A 625 -19.32 -8.71 -1.79
C GLN A 625 -19.74 -8.95 -0.33
N PRO A 626 -21.05 -9.05 -0.04
CA PRO A 626 -21.53 -9.51 1.27
C PRO A 626 -21.00 -10.90 1.61
N ILE A 627 -20.70 -11.13 2.89
CA ILE A 627 -20.23 -12.44 3.40
C ILE A 627 -21.17 -13.59 3.01
N ARG A 628 -22.49 -13.35 2.94
CA ARG A 628 -23.47 -14.35 2.53
C ARG A 628 -23.24 -14.85 1.10
N GLU A 629 -22.85 -13.98 0.17
CA GLU A 629 -22.58 -14.37 -1.21
C GLU A 629 -21.35 -15.26 -1.30
N ILE A 630 -20.28 -14.92 -0.57
CA ILE A 630 -19.08 -15.76 -0.45
C ILE A 630 -19.45 -17.15 0.08
N LEU A 631 -20.26 -17.21 1.14
CA LEU A 631 -20.70 -18.47 1.72
C LEU A 631 -21.54 -19.33 0.75
N GLN A 632 -22.46 -18.71 -0.01
CA GLN A 632 -23.25 -19.41 -1.03
C GLN A 632 -22.37 -19.98 -2.14
N GLN A 633 -21.32 -19.25 -2.54
CA GLN A 633 -20.35 -19.74 -3.53
C GLN A 633 -19.57 -20.94 -2.98
N LEU A 634 -19.08 -20.86 -1.73
CA LEU A 634 -18.36 -21.96 -1.07
C LEU A 634 -19.22 -23.23 -0.90
N GLN A 635 -20.52 -23.09 -0.65
CA GLN A 635 -21.44 -24.24 -0.50
C GLN A 635 -21.50 -25.16 -1.73
N ARG A 636 -21.21 -24.65 -2.94
CA ARG A 636 -21.13 -25.45 -4.18
C ARG A 636 -20.07 -26.56 -4.10
N PHE A 637 -19.09 -26.42 -3.21
CA PHE A 637 -17.93 -27.30 -3.10
C PHE A 637 -18.00 -28.27 -1.92
N ALA A 638 -19.07 -28.22 -1.12
CA ALA A 638 -19.21 -29.09 0.06
C ALA A 638 -19.14 -30.58 -0.30
N THR A 639 -19.67 -30.98 -1.46
CA THR A 639 -19.63 -32.37 -1.96
C THR A 639 -18.24 -32.83 -2.40
N LEU A 640 -17.29 -31.90 -2.59
CA LEU A 640 -15.92 -32.19 -3.00
C LEU A 640 -14.95 -32.28 -1.81
N GLY A 641 -15.43 -32.11 -0.58
CA GLY A 641 -14.64 -32.14 0.64
C GLY A 641 -14.29 -30.77 1.21
N LEU A 642 -14.92 -29.70 0.72
CA LEU A 642 -14.80 -28.38 1.35
C LEU A 642 -15.67 -28.33 2.62
N GLU A 643 -15.03 -28.25 3.78
CA GLU A 643 -15.71 -28.01 5.04
C GLU A 643 -15.73 -26.50 5.34
N CYS A 644 -16.88 -25.87 5.13
CA CYS A 644 -17.13 -24.56 5.70
C CYS A 644 -17.36 -24.72 7.21
N THR A 645 -16.70 -23.90 8.04
CA THR A 645 -17.00 -23.82 9.47
C THR A 645 -18.51 -23.69 9.70
N SER A 646 -19.02 -24.23 10.81
CA SER A 646 -20.45 -24.19 11.14
C SER A 646 -20.97 -22.74 11.10
N VAL A 647 -21.63 -22.39 10.00
CA VAL A 647 -22.16 -21.05 9.77
C VAL A 647 -23.58 -21.00 10.31
N ASP A 648 -23.86 -20.05 11.20
CA ASP A 648 -25.23 -19.76 11.62
C ASP A 648 -26.01 -19.14 10.43
N GLN A 649 -27.19 -19.69 10.12
CA GLN A 649 -28.05 -19.20 9.04
C GLN A 649 -28.57 -17.77 9.27
N ASN A 650 -28.44 -17.24 10.50
CA ASN A 650 -28.91 -15.91 10.89
C ASN A 650 -27.93 -14.75 10.60
N ILE A 651 -26.86 -14.97 9.82
CA ILE A 651 -25.94 -13.88 9.44
C ILE A 651 -26.72 -12.77 8.72
N SER A 652 -26.60 -11.54 9.22
CA SER A 652 -27.21 -10.34 8.65
C SER A 652 -26.69 -10.06 7.24
N ASP A 653 -27.59 -9.73 6.32
CA ASP A 653 -27.26 -9.33 4.94
C ASP A 653 -26.38 -8.08 4.86
N ASN A 654 -26.41 -7.24 5.90
CA ASN A 654 -25.66 -5.96 5.95
C ASN A 654 -24.38 -6.07 6.79
N LEU A 655 -23.82 -7.26 6.98
CA LEU A 655 -22.56 -7.42 7.71
C LEU A 655 -21.39 -6.92 6.85
N LEU A 656 -21.11 -5.62 6.93
CA LEU A 656 -20.02 -4.97 6.20
C LEU A 656 -18.67 -5.27 6.84
N VAL A 657 -17.63 -5.53 6.05
CA VAL A 657 -16.24 -5.67 6.53
C VAL A 657 -15.54 -4.32 6.41
N THR A 658 -14.88 -3.86 7.49
CA THR A 658 -14.07 -2.62 7.44
C THR A 658 -12.58 -2.92 7.29
N GLU A 659 -11.77 -1.91 6.97
CA GLU A 659 -10.32 -2.09 6.88
C GLU A 659 -9.70 -2.46 8.24
N GLU A 660 -10.21 -1.90 9.33
CA GLU A 660 -9.76 -2.25 10.68
C GLU A 660 -10.11 -3.70 11.04
N ASP A 661 -11.22 -4.23 10.52
CA ASP A 661 -11.53 -5.66 10.64
C ASP A 661 -10.43 -6.50 9.95
N LEU A 662 -9.97 -6.11 8.76
CA LEU A 662 -8.84 -6.79 8.11
C LEU A 662 -7.54 -6.71 8.90
N ILE A 663 -7.26 -5.55 9.50
CA ILE A 663 -6.06 -5.37 10.35
C ILE A 663 -6.14 -6.27 11.59
N ALA A 664 -7.34 -6.43 12.18
CA ALA A 664 -7.54 -7.33 13.31
C ALA A 664 -7.29 -8.79 12.93
N PHE A 665 -7.85 -9.23 11.80
CA PHE A 665 -7.72 -10.60 11.31
C PHE A 665 -6.41 -10.88 10.54
N ALA A 666 -5.47 -9.93 10.51
CA ALA A 666 -4.18 -10.11 9.84
C ALA A 666 -3.16 -10.86 10.74
N GLU A 667 -2.64 -11.97 10.23
CA GLU A 667 -1.54 -12.74 10.85
C GLU A 667 -0.25 -11.90 10.88
N LYS A 668 0.10 -11.27 9.76
CA LYS A 668 1.32 -10.44 9.59
C LYS A 668 0.98 -9.09 8.97
N THR A 669 1.70 -8.05 9.38
CA THR A 669 1.62 -6.67 8.81
C THR A 669 2.98 -6.12 8.37
N ASP A 670 4.07 -6.84 8.64
CA ASP A 670 5.44 -6.33 8.46
C ASP A 670 5.92 -6.36 7.01
N ARG A 671 5.08 -6.89 6.12
CA ARG A 671 5.22 -6.81 4.68
C ARG A 671 3.97 -6.08 4.20
N GLU A 672 4.04 -5.43 3.03
CA GLU A 672 2.90 -4.74 2.40
C GLU A 672 1.62 -5.62 2.27
N GLU A 673 1.69 -6.91 2.59
CA GLU A 673 0.69 -7.96 2.48
C GLU A 673 0.12 -8.34 3.87
N LYS A 674 -1.19 -8.14 4.05
CA LYS A 674 -1.95 -8.63 5.22
C LYS A 674 -2.37 -10.09 4.91
N GLU A 675 -1.82 -11.07 5.60
CA GLU A 675 -2.22 -12.49 5.47
C GLU A 675 -3.42 -12.80 6.41
N PRO A 676 -4.48 -13.50 5.97
CA PRO A 676 -5.63 -13.80 6.82
C PRO A 676 -5.31 -14.84 7.90
N TRP A 677 -5.87 -14.65 9.10
CA TRP A 677 -5.75 -15.57 10.22
C TRP A 677 -6.25 -16.99 9.89
N ASP A 678 -5.45 -18.01 10.18
CA ASP A 678 -5.66 -19.38 9.71
C ASP A 678 -6.13 -20.36 10.80
N LYS A 679 -6.84 -19.87 11.83
CA LYS A 679 -7.39 -20.71 12.92
C LYS A 679 -8.84 -20.34 13.26
N LYS A 680 -9.60 -21.30 13.81
CA LYS A 680 -10.98 -21.07 14.32
C LYS A 680 -11.01 -20.22 15.60
N TYR A 681 -9.91 -20.15 16.34
CA TYR A 681 -9.80 -19.43 17.60
C TYR A 681 -8.88 -18.22 17.47
N ILE A 682 -9.26 -17.09 18.09
CA ILE A 682 -8.42 -15.90 18.24
C ILE A 682 -7.69 -15.97 19.59
N PRO A 683 -6.36 -16.17 19.62
CA PRO A 683 -5.60 -16.15 20.85
C PRO A 683 -5.51 -14.74 21.43
N ILE A 684 -5.27 -14.66 22.73
CA ILE A 684 -5.14 -13.37 23.43
C ILE A 684 -4.01 -12.52 22.84
N ALA A 685 -2.90 -13.15 22.43
CA ALA A 685 -1.80 -12.46 21.74
C ALA A 685 -2.26 -11.72 20.46
N GLN A 686 -3.10 -12.36 19.64
CA GLN A 686 -3.65 -11.74 18.42
C GLN A 686 -4.60 -10.59 18.75
N LEU A 687 -5.37 -10.70 19.85
CA LEU A 687 -6.25 -9.63 20.32
C LEU A 687 -5.44 -8.41 20.81
N VAL A 688 -4.37 -8.62 21.58
CA VAL A 688 -3.47 -7.55 22.06
C VAL A 688 -2.77 -6.86 20.89
N LEU A 689 -2.27 -7.65 19.94
CA LEU A 689 -1.66 -7.14 18.71
C LEU A 689 -2.63 -6.29 17.89
N ALA A 690 -3.83 -6.80 17.62
CA ALA A 690 -4.85 -6.07 16.87
C ALA A 690 -5.21 -4.75 17.55
N SER A 691 -5.35 -4.75 18.88
CA SER A 691 -5.59 -3.54 19.68
C SER A 691 -4.47 -2.51 19.52
N ALA A 692 -3.21 -2.94 19.59
CA ALA A 692 -2.06 -2.05 19.40
C ALA A 692 -1.97 -1.51 17.96
N ARG A 693 -2.24 -2.35 16.95
CA ARG A 693 -2.20 -1.98 15.52
C ARG A 693 -3.28 -0.99 15.13
N ILE A 694 -4.51 -1.22 15.60
CA ILE A 694 -5.67 -0.36 15.30
C ILE A 694 -5.66 0.88 16.23
N ASN A 695 -4.89 0.83 17.32
CA ASN A 695 -4.85 1.85 18.37
C ASN A 695 -6.22 2.04 19.03
N GLU A 696 -6.87 0.92 19.37
CA GLU A 696 -8.17 0.86 20.05
C GLU A 696 -8.08 0.08 21.36
N PRO A 697 -8.93 0.37 22.36
CA PRO A 697 -9.02 -0.45 23.56
C PRO A 697 -9.37 -1.91 23.26
N ILE A 698 -8.87 -2.83 24.09
CA ILE A 698 -9.12 -4.27 23.92
C ILE A 698 -10.61 -4.60 23.89
N ALA A 699 -11.45 -3.90 24.65
CA ALA A 699 -12.89 -4.10 24.60
C ALA A 699 -13.51 -3.82 23.20
N GLN A 700 -13.00 -2.80 22.49
CA GLN A 700 -13.46 -2.45 21.14
C GLN A 700 -12.93 -3.47 20.12
N THR A 701 -11.66 -3.85 20.23
CA THR A 701 -11.07 -4.89 19.37
C THR A 701 -11.79 -6.23 19.55
N LEU A 702 -12.13 -6.61 20.78
CA LEU A 702 -12.92 -7.81 21.06
C LEU A 702 -14.33 -7.74 20.48
N ALA A 703 -14.96 -6.55 20.47
CA ALA A 703 -16.25 -6.35 19.82
C ALA A 703 -16.18 -6.54 18.29
N ARG A 704 -15.06 -6.17 17.66
CA ARG A 704 -14.81 -6.46 16.23
C ARG A 704 -14.78 -7.95 15.94
N TYR A 705 -14.08 -8.75 16.75
CA TYR A 705 -14.12 -10.21 16.58
C TYR A 705 -15.51 -10.81 16.86
N ARG A 706 -16.22 -10.30 17.87
CA ARG A 706 -17.59 -10.75 18.23
C ARG A 706 -18.58 -10.65 17.08
N LYS A 707 -18.43 -9.64 16.23
CA LYS A 707 -19.25 -9.46 15.02
C LYS A 707 -19.25 -10.68 14.09
N PHE A 708 -18.19 -11.48 14.12
CA PHE A 708 -17.97 -12.61 13.21
C PHE A 708 -18.07 -13.98 13.89
N THR A 709 -18.53 -14.07 15.15
CA THR A 709 -18.69 -15.36 15.85
C THR A 709 -19.70 -16.30 15.18
N LEU A 710 -20.68 -15.74 14.45
CA LEU A 710 -21.65 -16.51 13.64
C LEU A 710 -21.00 -17.30 12.48
N LEU A 711 -19.75 -17.00 12.13
CA LEU A 711 -18.95 -17.79 11.17
C LEU A 711 -18.25 -19.00 11.81
N GLY A 712 -18.48 -19.25 13.11
CA GLY A 712 -17.79 -20.29 13.88
C GLY A 712 -16.46 -19.83 14.48
N LEU A 713 -16.26 -18.50 14.63
CA LEU A 713 -15.07 -17.94 15.27
C LEU A 713 -15.18 -18.04 16.80
N ALA A 714 -14.23 -18.76 17.41
CA ALA A 714 -14.05 -18.79 18.85
C ALA A 714 -13.15 -17.61 19.29
N ILE A 715 -13.55 -16.94 20.36
CA ILE A 715 -12.84 -15.76 20.89
C ILE A 715 -12.71 -15.89 22.42
N PRO A 716 -11.78 -15.15 23.06
CA PRO A 716 -11.66 -15.15 24.51
C PRO A 716 -12.95 -14.68 25.19
N GLU A 717 -13.44 -15.47 26.15
CA GLU A 717 -14.61 -15.13 26.95
C GLU A 717 -14.24 -14.13 28.06
N ALA A 718 -14.50 -12.84 27.82
CA ALA A 718 -14.23 -11.79 28.79
C ALA A 718 -15.37 -10.78 28.90
N SER A 719 -15.61 -10.27 30.12
CA SER A 719 -16.55 -9.17 30.36
C SER A 719 -15.95 -7.86 29.82
N PRO A 720 -16.61 -7.14 28.89
CA PRO A 720 -16.08 -5.89 28.35
C PRO A 720 -15.81 -4.82 29.41
N LYS A 721 -16.54 -4.84 30.53
CA LYS A 721 -16.49 -3.79 31.56
C LYS A 721 -15.12 -3.63 32.22
N SER A 722 -14.36 -4.71 32.38
CA SER A 722 -13.00 -4.65 32.96
C SER A 722 -11.93 -4.25 31.94
N LEU A 723 -12.27 -4.17 30.65
CA LEU A 723 -11.34 -4.00 29.54
C LEU A 723 -11.53 -2.68 28.77
N VAL A 724 -12.55 -1.88 29.11
CA VAL A 724 -12.94 -0.67 28.35
C VAL A 724 -11.79 0.33 28.19
N ASN A 725 -10.90 0.42 29.20
CA ASN A 725 -9.79 1.37 29.22
C ASN A 725 -8.42 0.69 29.02
N LEU A 726 -8.38 -0.62 28.75
CA LEU A 726 -7.12 -1.33 28.58
C LEU A 726 -6.63 -1.17 27.14
N MET A 727 -5.55 -0.40 26.98
CA MET A 727 -4.82 -0.24 25.72
C MET A 727 -3.59 -1.15 25.72
N ALA A 728 -3.37 -1.86 24.63
CA ALA A 728 -2.12 -2.58 24.41
C ALA A 728 -0.99 -1.60 24.05
N THR A 729 0.17 -1.75 24.68
CA THR A 729 1.39 -0.97 24.34
C THR A 729 2.31 -1.77 23.43
N PRO A 730 3.29 -1.14 22.74
CA PRO A 730 4.29 -1.86 21.96
C PRO A 730 5.05 -2.91 22.77
N GLU A 731 5.33 -2.64 24.05
CA GLU A 731 5.98 -3.62 24.94
C GLU A 731 5.07 -4.81 25.23
N ASP A 732 3.75 -4.60 25.34
CA ASP A 732 2.79 -5.70 25.50
C ASP A 732 2.82 -6.62 24.27
N VAL A 733 2.86 -6.04 23.06
CA VAL A 733 2.97 -6.80 21.81
C VAL A 733 4.25 -7.65 21.77
N VAL A 734 5.37 -7.10 22.25
CA VAL A 734 6.63 -7.84 22.38
C VAL A 734 6.48 -9.02 23.33
N ILE A 735 5.89 -8.82 24.53
CA ILE A 735 5.69 -9.89 25.52
C ILE A 735 4.85 -11.03 24.94
N PHE A 736 3.82 -10.72 24.14
CA PHE A 736 2.92 -11.75 23.60
C PHE A 736 3.44 -12.46 22.32
N SER A 737 4.52 -11.97 21.68
CA SER A 737 5.17 -12.61 20.52
C SER A 737 6.07 -13.79 20.92
N SER A 738 6.14 -14.87 20.11
CA SER A 738 6.96 -16.06 20.44
C SER A 738 8.44 -15.74 20.55
N GLU A 739 8.96 -14.90 19.66
CA GLU A 739 10.39 -14.55 19.55
C GLU A 739 10.73 -13.23 20.25
N LEU A 740 9.78 -12.65 20.99
CA LEU A 740 9.93 -11.35 21.68
C LEU A 740 10.38 -10.23 20.73
N ASP A 741 9.89 -10.25 19.50
CA ASP A 741 10.16 -9.29 18.43
C ASP A 741 8.93 -8.46 18.05
N GLY A 742 7.78 -8.74 18.67
CA GLY A 742 6.50 -8.13 18.37
C GLY A 742 5.84 -8.67 17.10
N LYS A 743 6.37 -9.77 16.54
CA LYS A 743 5.91 -10.38 15.28
C LYS A 743 5.30 -11.76 15.52
N TYR A 744 4.65 -12.26 14.47
CA TYR A 744 4.18 -13.64 14.37
C TYR A 744 5.35 -14.59 14.04
N PRO A 745 5.41 -15.85 14.52
CA PRO A 745 4.36 -16.61 15.23
C PRO A 745 4.14 -16.22 16.70
N TYR A 746 2.94 -16.53 17.19
CA TYR A 746 2.58 -16.52 18.61
C TYR A 746 2.72 -17.93 19.16
N PRO A 747 3.03 -18.12 20.47
CA PRO A 747 3.29 -19.45 20.98
C PRO A 747 2.04 -20.30 20.73
N GLU A 748 2.21 -21.58 20.43
CA GLU A 748 1.11 -22.54 20.44
C GLU A 748 0.64 -22.69 21.89
N GLN A 749 -0.03 -21.64 22.39
CA GLN A 749 -0.66 -21.57 23.69
C GLN A 749 -1.94 -22.37 23.58
N GLU A 750 -1.80 -23.70 23.49
CA GLU A 750 -2.82 -24.57 24.04
C GLU A 750 -3.05 -24.08 25.48
N ASP A 751 -4.20 -23.45 25.71
CA ASP A 751 -4.74 -23.03 27.02
C ASP A 751 -4.44 -21.61 27.56
N ASN A 752 -4.13 -20.59 26.75
CA ASN A 752 -3.91 -19.20 27.24
C ASN A 752 -2.83 -19.09 28.37
N LYS A 753 -1.91 -20.06 28.45
CA LYS A 753 -0.84 -20.13 29.44
C LYS A 753 0.37 -19.36 28.95
N LEU A 754 0.93 -18.50 29.81
CA LEU A 754 2.20 -17.84 29.55
C LEU A 754 3.28 -18.48 30.42
N SER A 755 4.29 -19.11 29.80
CA SER A 755 5.30 -19.83 30.55
C SER A 755 6.26 -18.91 31.28
N LEU A 756 6.91 -19.45 32.32
CA LEU A 756 7.89 -18.71 33.09
C LEU A 756 9.13 -18.34 32.27
N SER A 757 9.64 -19.26 31.45
CA SER A 757 10.80 -18.98 30.60
C SER A 757 10.54 -17.76 29.71
N HIS A 758 9.34 -17.69 29.13
CA HIS A 758 8.90 -16.61 28.26
C HIS A 758 8.85 -15.27 29.00
N LEU A 759 8.29 -15.25 30.21
CA LEU A 759 8.25 -14.06 31.07
C LEU A 759 9.65 -13.56 31.45
N VAL A 760 10.57 -14.46 31.81
CA VAL A 760 11.95 -14.08 32.16
C VAL A 760 12.71 -13.55 30.94
N GLN A 761 12.55 -14.19 29.78
CA GLN A 761 13.15 -13.73 28.53
C GLN A 761 12.59 -12.36 28.12
N ALA A 762 11.27 -12.14 28.26
CA ALA A 762 10.63 -10.87 27.98
C ALA A 762 11.14 -9.75 28.88
N ALA A 763 11.25 -9.99 30.19
CA ALA A 763 11.81 -9.04 31.15
C ALA A 763 13.25 -8.62 30.78
N LYS A 764 14.10 -9.60 30.43
CA LYS A 764 15.46 -9.33 29.93
C LYS A 764 15.46 -8.52 28.63
N LYS A 765 14.62 -8.89 27.67
CA LYS A 765 14.51 -8.19 26.37
C LYS A 765 14.09 -6.74 26.54
N LEU A 766 13.14 -6.49 27.44
CA LEU A 766 12.65 -5.15 27.77
C LEU A 766 13.56 -4.39 28.75
N SER A 767 14.62 -5.04 29.25
CA SER A 767 15.53 -4.47 30.26
C SER A 767 14.80 -3.99 31.53
N GLU A 768 13.79 -4.74 31.96
CA GLU A 768 12.98 -4.45 33.15
C GLU A 768 13.00 -5.64 34.13
N PRO A 769 12.70 -5.44 35.44
CA PRO A 769 12.62 -6.56 36.38
C PRO A 769 11.43 -7.46 36.08
N ILE A 770 11.54 -8.76 36.43
CA ILE A 770 10.49 -9.76 36.18
C ILE A 770 9.15 -9.31 36.79
N SER A 771 9.15 -8.67 37.96
CA SER A 771 7.92 -8.13 38.58
C SER A 771 7.23 -7.04 37.76
N ALA A 772 7.96 -6.25 36.96
CA ALA A 772 7.37 -5.26 36.08
C ALA A 772 6.67 -5.93 34.90
N THR A 773 7.34 -6.87 34.23
CA THR A 773 6.76 -7.67 33.14
C THR A 773 5.55 -8.48 33.63
N TRP A 774 5.65 -9.05 34.83
CA TRP A 774 4.55 -9.75 35.49
C TRP A 774 3.31 -8.86 35.64
N LYS A 775 3.47 -7.67 36.23
CA LYS A 775 2.39 -6.70 36.40
C LYS A 775 1.80 -6.22 35.07
N ARG A 776 2.61 -6.14 34.00
CA ARG A 776 2.11 -5.82 32.66
C ARG A 776 1.14 -6.89 32.17
N VAL A 777 1.53 -8.16 32.26
CA VAL A 777 0.71 -9.31 31.83
C VAL A 777 -0.51 -9.50 32.72
N GLU A 778 -0.40 -9.23 34.02
CA GLU A 778 -1.50 -9.32 34.99
C GLU A 778 -2.73 -8.51 34.58
N ARG A 779 -2.54 -7.36 33.91
CA ARG A 779 -3.64 -6.54 33.36
C ARG A 779 -4.54 -7.29 32.37
N PHE A 780 -4.01 -8.32 31.72
CA PHE A 780 -4.70 -9.12 30.71
C PHE A 780 -5.28 -10.43 31.29
N VAL A 781 -5.10 -10.73 32.58
CA VAL A 781 -5.75 -11.88 33.28
C VAL A 781 -7.27 -11.92 33.10
N PRO A 782 -8.01 -10.79 33.06
CA PRO A 782 -9.46 -10.82 32.77
C PRO A 782 -9.83 -11.38 31.39
N LEU A 783 -8.87 -11.55 30.47
CA LEU A 783 -9.06 -12.23 29.18
C LEU A 783 -8.93 -13.76 29.28
N GLY A 784 -8.59 -14.28 30.45
CA GLY A 784 -8.37 -15.71 30.69
C GLY A 784 -6.92 -16.15 30.56
N ILE A 785 -5.94 -15.24 30.67
CA ILE A 785 -4.53 -15.62 30.76
C ILE A 785 -4.26 -16.35 32.07
N ASP A 786 -3.64 -17.52 31.96
CA ASP A 786 -3.13 -18.26 33.12
C ASP A 786 -1.65 -17.94 33.33
N LEU A 787 -1.35 -17.37 34.51
CA LEU A 787 -0.01 -16.99 34.93
C LEU A 787 0.55 -18.05 35.91
N PRO A 788 1.84 -18.43 35.79
CA PRO A 788 2.41 -19.50 36.58
C PRO A 788 2.46 -19.13 38.07
N LYS A 789 1.95 -19.98 38.95
CA LYS A 789 1.95 -19.70 40.40
C LYS A 789 3.36 -19.86 40.98
N ILE A 790 4.14 -18.77 40.97
CA ILE A 790 5.53 -18.74 41.43
C ILE A 790 5.80 -17.59 42.40
N ASP A 791 6.86 -17.72 43.19
CA ASP A 791 7.40 -16.65 44.01
C ASP A 791 8.34 -15.76 43.18
N ILE A 792 7.86 -14.58 42.77
CA ILE A 792 8.57 -13.66 41.88
C ILE A 792 9.90 -13.18 42.52
N GLU A 793 9.95 -13.02 43.85
CA GLU A 793 11.15 -12.52 44.55
C GLU A 793 12.34 -13.50 44.44
N SER A 794 12.06 -14.81 44.45
CA SER A 794 13.08 -15.84 44.25
C SER A 794 13.64 -15.83 42.82
N TRP A 795 12.80 -15.58 41.82
CA TRP A 795 13.20 -15.54 40.41
C TRP A 795 13.90 -14.25 39.98
N GLU A 796 13.59 -13.11 40.62
CA GLU A 796 14.30 -11.84 40.37
C GLU A 796 15.79 -11.91 40.70
N ASN A 797 16.17 -12.77 41.65
CA ASN A 797 17.55 -12.93 42.11
C ASN A 797 18.31 -14.06 41.37
N LEU A 798 17.65 -14.78 40.46
CA LEU A 798 18.24 -15.91 39.76
C LEU A 798 19.20 -15.43 38.65
N ASN A 799 20.49 -15.69 38.83
CA ASN A 799 21.51 -15.36 37.85
C ASN A 799 21.65 -16.48 36.80
N ILE A 800 20.74 -16.48 35.83
CA ILE A 800 20.78 -17.37 34.66
C ILE A 800 21.19 -16.56 33.41
N SER A 801 22.08 -17.08 32.57
CA SER A 801 22.44 -16.45 31.29
C SER A 801 21.31 -16.59 30.25
N SER A 802 21.37 -15.86 29.13
CA SER A 802 20.37 -16.03 28.05
C SER A 802 20.51 -17.40 27.36
N GLU A 803 21.73 -17.90 27.24
CA GLU A 803 22.03 -19.21 26.65
C GLU A 803 21.48 -20.36 27.51
N GLU A 804 21.60 -20.25 28.84
CA GLU A 804 20.98 -21.18 29.78
C GLU A 804 19.45 -21.09 29.79
N LEU A 805 18.85 -19.89 29.67
CA LEU A 805 17.39 -19.74 29.58
C LEU A 805 16.82 -20.47 28.38
N ASP A 806 17.47 -20.35 27.22
CA ASP A 806 17.03 -21.05 26.02
C ASP A 806 17.23 -22.56 26.13
N ALA A 807 18.37 -23.00 26.67
CA ALA A 807 18.68 -24.41 26.86
C ALA A 807 17.70 -25.07 27.86
N TYR A 808 17.33 -24.37 28.93
CA TYR A 808 16.46 -24.88 29.97
C TYR A 808 14.98 -24.57 29.75
N LYS A 809 14.62 -23.94 28.63
CA LYS A 809 13.24 -23.57 28.28
C LYS A 809 12.23 -24.70 28.53
N PRO A 810 12.45 -25.96 28.09
CA PRO A 810 11.49 -27.05 28.34
C PRO A 810 11.28 -27.36 29.83
N PHE A 811 12.33 -27.23 30.66
CA PHE A 811 12.28 -27.45 32.11
C PHE A 811 11.56 -26.30 32.82
N LEU A 812 11.85 -25.07 32.41
CA LEU A 812 11.24 -23.85 32.93
C LEU A 812 9.75 -23.76 32.58
N ASP A 813 9.36 -24.21 31.40
CA ASP A 813 7.96 -24.22 30.94
C ASP A 813 7.09 -25.22 31.71
N ALA A 814 7.70 -26.26 32.29
CA ALA A 814 7.01 -27.21 33.14
C ALA A 814 6.73 -26.66 34.56
N ILE A 815 7.37 -25.55 34.97
CA ILE A 815 7.15 -24.93 36.29
C ILE A 815 5.76 -24.30 36.34
N GLY A 816 4.96 -24.72 37.32
CA GLY A 816 3.58 -24.29 37.50
C GLY A 816 2.58 -24.98 36.57
N HIS A 817 3.05 -25.59 35.47
CA HIS A 817 2.25 -26.34 34.50
C HIS A 817 2.89 -27.70 34.14
N PRO A 818 3.05 -28.62 35.10
CA PRO A 818 3.71 -29.90 34.85
C PRO A 818 2.93 -30.73 33.83
N LYS A 819 3.62 -31.17 32.76
CA LYS A 819 3.07 -32.10 31.76
C LYS A 819 3.45 -33.55 32.15
N PRO A 820 2.48 -34.45 32.40
CA PRO A 820 2.76 -35.83 32.81
C PRO A 820 3.50 -36.67 31.75
N ASP A 821 3.42 -36.26 30.47
CA ASP A 821 3.97 -37.00 29.34
C ASP A 821 5.14 -36.28 28.65
N TRP A 822 5.84 -35.40 29.36
CA TRP A 822 6.91 -34.59 28.78
C TRP A 822 8.19 -35.41 28.48
N ASN A 823 8.85 -35.14 27.34
CA ASN A 823 10.08 -35.84 26.93
C ASN A 823 11.35 -35.29 27.60
N LEU A 824 11.63 -35.77 28.82
CA LEU A 824 12.83 -35.40 29.58
C LEU A 824 14.13 -35.71 28.83
N ALA A 825 14.21 -36.89 28.20
CA ALA A 825 15.41 -37.31 27.48
C ALA A 825 15.77 -36.31 26.37
N ALA A 826 14.79 -35.96 25.53
CA ALA A 826 14.99 -35.06 24.41
C ALA A 826 15.45 -33.67 24.89
N ALA A 827 14.79 -33.07 25.87
CA ALA A 827 15.19 -31.75 26.34
C ALA A 827 16.53 -31.71 27.05
N LEU A 828 16.90 -32.76 27.81
CA LEU A 828 18.22 -32.83 28.43
C LEU A 828 19.33 -32.93 27.38
N VAL A 829 19.10 -33.71 26.31
CA VAL A 829 20.02 -33.83 25.17
C VAL A 829 20.16 -32.50 24.42
N PHE A 830 19.05 -31.82 24.17
CA PHE A 830 19.05 -30.50 23.53
C PHE A 830 19.75 -29.44 24.37
N ALA A 831 19.50 -29.41 25.68
CA ALA A 831 20.16 -28.50 26.61
C ALA A 831 21.69 -28.72 26.62
N ALA A 832 22.13 -29.98 26.73
CA ALA A 832 23.54 -30.34 26.71
C ALA A 832 24.22 -29.96 25.39
N THR A 833 23.54 -30.18 24.26
CA THR A 833 24.05 -29.83 22.94
C THR A 833 24.20 -28.32 22.78
N ARG A 834 23.20 -27.53 23.21
CA ARG A 834 23.20 -26.07 23.10
C ARG A 834 24.23 -25.41 24.02
N LEU A 835 24.45 -25.97 25.21
CA LEU A 835 25.47 -25.50 26.16
C LEU A 835 26.89 -26.03 25.87
N HIS A 836 27.04 -26.89 24.87
CA HIS A 836 28.29 -27.58 24.53
C HIS A 836 28.87 -28.39 25.71
N GLU A 837 28.01 -29.08 26.45
CA GLU A 837 28.33 -29.86 27.64
C GLU A 837 27.97 -31.35 27.48
N THR A 838 28.42 -32.17 28.41
CA THR A 838 27.91 -33.55 28.56
C THR A 838 26.54 -33.55 29.24
N VAL A 839 25.72 -34.55 28.94
CA VAL A 839 24.39 -34.74 29.56
C VAL A 839 24.47 -34.75 31.08
N ALA A 840 25.51 -35.37 31.65
CA ALA A 840 25.75 -35.41 33.10
C ALA A 840 26.07 -34.04 33.70
N GLN A 841 26.89 -33.21 33.02
CA GLN A 841 27.20 -31.85 33.47
C GLN A 841 25.96 -30.97 33.47
N THR A 842 25.19 -31.00 32.37
CA THR A 842 23.96 -30.22 32.25
C THR A 842 22.91 -30.66 33.27
N PHE A 843 22.75 -31.96 33.50
CA PHE A 843 21.85 -32.50 34.53
C PHE A 843 22.26 -32.07 35.94
N ASN A 844 23.56 -32.11 36.27
CA ASN A 844 24.05 -31.66 37.57
C ASN A 844 23.82 -30.15 37.76
N ARG A 845 24.01 -29.32 36.72
CA ARG A 845 23.66 -27.89 36.76
C ARG A 845 22.17 -27.67 37.01
N LEU A 846 21.31 -28.42 36.33
CA LEU A 846 19.85 -28.38 36.52
C LEU A 846 19.44 -28.78 37.94
N GLN A 847 20.04 -29.83 38.52
CA GLN A 847 19.76 -30.26 39.90
C GLN A 847 20.17 -29.22 40.95
N ASN A 848 21.17 -28.38 40.66
CA ASN A 848 21.61 -27.33 41.58
C ASN A 848 20.70 -26.08 41.56
N LEU A 849 19.73 -25.99 40.64
CA LEU A 849 18.71 -24.94 40.60
C LEU A 849 17.53 -25.36 41.50
N LYS A 850 17.48 -24.81 42.71
CA LYS A 850 16.47 -25.15 43.73
C LYS A 850 15.03 -24.96 43.24
N GLU A 851 14.85 -24.00 42.34
CA GLU A 851 13.56 -23.65 41.74
C GLU A 851 13.05 -24.71 40.76
N LEU A 852 13.91 -25.62 40.28
CA LEU A 852 13.59 -26.73 39.36
C LEU A 852 13.49 -28.11 40.05
N GLU A 853 13.81 -28.20 41.34
CA GLU A 853 13.74 -29.42 42.16
C GLU A 853 12.41 -30.22 42.02
N PRO A 854 11.21 -29.62 41.84
CA PRO A 854 9.97 -30.38 41.74
C PRO A 854 9.79 -31.17 40.42
N ILE A 855 10.60 -30.91 39.39
CA ILE A 855 10.37 -31.37 38.00
C ILE A 855 11.49 -32.28 37.51
N VAL A 856 12.72 -32.09 38.02
CA VAL A 856 13.87 -32.91 37.65
C VAL A 856 13.80 -34.22 38.45
N PRO A 857 13.57 -35.38 37.82
CA PRO A 857 13.50 -36.64 38.55
C PRO A 857 14.89 -37.07 39.08
N GLU A 858 14.91 -37.93 40.09
CA GLU A 858 16.14 -38.58 40.53
C GLU A 858 16.61 -39.55 39.43
N VAL A 859 17.78 -39.28 38.84
CA VAL A 859 18.43 -40.12 37.82
C VAL A 859 19.83 -40.50 38.32
N ASP A 860 20.26 -41.73 38.05
CA ASP A 860 21.62 -42.18 38.37
C ASP A 860 22.66 -41.49 37.48
N LEU A 861 23.47 -40.62 38.09
CA LEU A 861 24.56 -39.89 37.43
C LEU A 861 25.57 -40.83 36.72
N ALA A 862 25.77 -42.05 37.24
CA ALA A 862 26.70 -43.01 36.65
C ALA A 862 26.21 -43.59 35.31
N LEU A 863 24.91 -43.51 35.02
CA LEU A 863 24.34 -43.86 33.71
C LEU A 863 24.47 -42.69 32.74
N LEU A 864 24.29 -41.46 33.22
CA LEU A 864 24.42 -40.23 32.43
C LEU A 864 25.84 -40.00 31.91
N GLU A 865 26.87 -40.30 32.71
CA GLU A 865 28.28 -40.17 32.31
C GLU A 865 28.70 -41.10 31.16
N LYS A 866 27.93 -42.17 30.91
CA LYS A 866 28.20 -43.15 29.85
C LYS A 866 27.55 -42.79 28.51
N ILE A 867 26.65 -41.82 28.48
CA ILE A 867 25.99 -41.38 27.24
C ILE A 867 26.94 -40.50 26.42
N THR A 868 27.05 -40.82 25.13
CA THR A 868 27.67 -39.93 24.13
C THR A 868 26.60 -39.50 23.13
N ILE A 869 26.44 -38.18 22.95
CA ILE A 869 25.45 -37.58 22.06
C ILE A 869 26.08 -37.33 20.69
N THR A 870 25.38 -37.74 19.64
CA THR A 870 25.72 -37.47 18.24
C THR A 870 24.70 -36.51 17.62
N SER A 871 25.03 -35.91 16.48
CA SER A 871 24.08 -35.07 15.72
C SER A 871 22.85 -35.85 15.23
N GLU A 872 23.01 -37.15 15.00
CA GLU A 872 21.91 -38.04 14.63
C GLU A 872 20.96 -38.25 15.82
N ASP A 873 21.47 -38.31 17.05
CA ASP A 873 20.63 -38.41 18.26
C ASP A 873 19.78 -37.17 18.48
N VAL A 874 20.35 -35.98 18.25
CA VAL A 874 19.60 -34.71 18.30
C VAL A 874 18.51 -34.69 17.23
N THR A 875 18.81 -35.22 16.04
CA THR A 875 17.84 -35.35 14.94
C THR A 875 16.69 -36.29 15.35
N LEU A 876 17.00 -37.46 15.93
CA LEU A 876 16.02 -38.45 16.37
C LEU A 876 15.11 -37.96 17.50
N LEU A 877 15.59 -37.06 18.34
CA LEU A 877 14.84 -36.49 19.47
C LEU A 877 14.18 -35.15 19.13
N SER A 878 14.21 -34.75 17.85
CA SER A 878 13.59 -33.53 17.37
C SER A 878 12.22 -33.79 16.75
N GLU A 879 11.25 -32.92 16.99
CA GLU A 879 9.85 -33.08 16.58
C GLU A 879 9.68 -33.39 15.08
N LYS A 880 10.41 -32.67 14.23
CA LYS A 880 10.33 -32.76 12.75
C LYS A 880 11.55 -33.45 12.14
N LEU A 881 12.36 -34.11 12.97
CA LEU A 881 13.62 -34.72 12.58
C LEU A 881 14.61 -33.70 11.97
N ASP A 882 14.54 -32.42 12.34
CA ASP A 882 15.40 -31.34 11.81
C ASP A 882 16.53 -30.94 12.76
N GLY A 883 16.51 -31.43 14.02
CA GLY A 883 17.47 -31.08 15.05
C GLY A 883 17.20 -29.73 15.72
N GLU A 884 16.06 -29.09 15.46
CA GLU A 884 15.77 -27.71 15.92
C GLU A 884 14.84 -27.70 17.14
N ALA A 885 13.69 -28.38 17.06
CA ALA A 885 12.67 -28.39 18.12
C ALA A 885 12.61 -29.75 18.82
N VAL A 886 12.51 -29.76 20.16
CA VAL A 886 12.42 -30.97 20.99
C VAL A 886 11.12 -31.72 20.70
N TYR A 887 11.18 -33.05 20.53
CA TYR A 887 9.96 -33.87 20.44
C TYR A 887 9.19 -33.81 21.77
N PRO A 888 7.90 -33.42 21.79
CA PRO A 888 7.25 -32.96 23.02
C PRO A 888 6.84 -34.07 24.00
N SER A 889 6.50 -35.26 23.49
CA SER A 889 6.00 -36.39 24.29
C SER A 889 7.09 -37.41 24.59
N LYS A 890 7.10 -37.97 25.80
CA LYS A 890 7.96 -39.11 26.16
C LYS A 890 7.59 -40.37 25.40
N HIS A 891 6.34 -40.48 24.92
CA HIS A 891 5.88 -41.57 24.08
C HIS A 891 6.14 -41.23 22.61
N LEU A 892 7.09 -41.93 21.98
CA LEU A 892 7.36 -41.75 20.55
C LEU A 892 6.28 -42.43 19.70
N ALA A 893 5.83 -41.77 18.64
CA ALA A 893 4.92 -42.38 17.68
C ALA A 893 5.67 -43.36 16.75
N PRO A 894 5.11 -44.53 16.37
CA PRO A 894 5.73 -45.43 15.41
C PRO A 894 6.12 -44.73 14.09
N ALA A 895 5.25 -43.84 13.58
CA ALA A 895 5.53 -43.03 12.39
C ALA A 895 6.81 -42.17 12.50
N HIS A 896 7.15 -41.69 13.70
CA HIS A 896 8.36 -40.89 13.92
C HIS A 896 9.63 -41.74 13.73
N ILE A 897 9.61 -42.97 14.25
CA ILE A 897 10.72 -43.93 14.11
C ILE A 897 10.89 -44.35 12.64
N ILE A 898 9.79 -44.60 11.93
CA ILE A 898 9.79 -44.96 10.51
C ILE A 898 10.40 -43.83 9.65
N LEU A 899 9.97 -42.57 9.88
CA LEU A 899 10.54 -41.42 9.17
C LEU A 899 12.00 -41.17 9.54
N ALA A 900 12.37 -41.39 10.80
CA ALA A 900 13.75 -41.29 11.26
C ALA A 900 14.66 -42.27 10.53
N ALA A 901 14.25 -43.53 10.44
CA ALA A 901 14.95 -44.57 9.69
C ALA A 901 15.13 -44.18 8.22
N ALA A 902 14.06 -43.69 7.58
CA ALA A 902 14.09 -43.18 6.21
C ALA A 902 15.08 -42.03 6.02
N LYS A 903 15.04 -41.05 6.93
CA LYS A 903 15.87 -39.84 6.85
C LYS A 903 17.35 -40.13 7.07
N LEU A 904 17.67 -40.97 8.05
CA LEU A 904 19.05 -41.34 8.38
C LEU A 904 19.60 -42.45 7.48
N LYS A 905 18.75 -43.08 6.66
CA LYS A 905 19.07 -44.28 5.85
C LYS A 905 19.53 -45.46 6.74
N ASP A 906 18.96 -45.52 7.93
CA ASP A 906 19.16 -46.59 8.90
C ASP A 906 18.00 -47.59 8.81
N THR A 907 18.21 -48.79 9.34
CA THR A 907 17.12 -49.74 9.62
C THR A 907 16.33 -49.32 10.86
N ILE A 908 15.06 -49.70 10.94
CA ILE A 908 14.22 -49.44 12.11
C ILE A 908 14.86 -49.97 13.40
N GLU A 909 15.49 -51.14 13.33
CA GLU A 909 16.21 -51.77 14.44
C GLU A 909 17.36 -50.90 14.94
N GLN A 910 18.13 -50.30 14.03
CA GLN A 910 19.23 -49.41 14.39
C GLN A 910 18.72 -48.13 15.06
N VAL A 911 17.61 -47.56 14.58
CA VAL A 911 16.98 -46.38 15.21
C VAL A 911 16.46 -46.72 16.60
N ILE A 912 15.76 -47.85 16.77
CA ILE A 912 15.29 -48.31 18.08
C ILE A 912 16.48 -48.52 19.04
N GLN A 913 17.54 -49.21 18.62
CA GLN A 913 18.74 -49.40 19.45
C GLN A 913 19.38 -48.09 19.88
N ARG A 914 19.36 -47.07 19.00
CA ARG A 914 19.87 -45.72 19.32
C ARG A 914 19.00 -45.03 20.36
N LEU A 915 17.67 -45.13 20.25
CA LEU A 915 16.70 -44.55 21.17
C LEU A 915 16.67 -45.26 22.53
N GLN A 916 16.91 -46.59 22.57
CA GLN A 916 16.93 -47.40 23.80
C GLN A 916 17.96 -46.92 24.83
N ARG A 917 19.03 -46.26 24.38
CA ARG A 917 20.02 -45.62 25.28
C ARG A 917 19.42 -44.53 26.16
N PHE A 918 18.22 -44.04 25.85
CA PHE A 918 17.53 -42.98 26.57
C PHE A 918 16.31 -43.45 27.39
N GLU A 919 15.96 -44.75 27.37
CA GLU A 919 14.81 -45.28 28.13
C GLU A 919 14.92 -45.05 29.64
N PHE A 920 16.13 -45.10 30.20
CA PHE A 920 16.35 -44.83 31.63
C PHE A 920 16.06 -43.37 32.02
N LEU A 921 15.94 -42.46 31.05
CA LEU A 921 15.49 -41.08 31.23
C LEU A 921 13.97 -40.92 31.08
N GLY A 922 13.24 -42.03 31.00
CA GLY A 922 11.78 -42.06 30.87
C GLY A 922 11.27 -41.95 29.44
N LEU A 923 12.14 -42.08 28.42
CA LEU A 923 11.70 -42.17 27.02
C LEU A 923 11.01 -43.51 26.80
N GLU A 924 9.79 -43.49 26.26
CA GLU A 924 9.01 -44.68 25.98
C GLU A 924 8.98 -44.94 24.47
N ILE A 925 9.59 -46.06 24.08
CA ILE A 925 9.66 -46.50 22.69
C ILE A 925 8.44 -47.40 22.41
N PRO A 926 7.65 -47.13 21.37
CA PRO A 926 6.47 -47.92 21.05
C PRO A 926 6.88 -49.32 20.61
N GLU A 927 6.08 -50.32 21.00
CA GLU A 927 6.15 -51.65 20.37
C GLU A 927 5.61 -51.54 18.93
N ILE A 928 6.41 -51.97 17.96
CA ILE A 928 6.02 -52.03 16.54
C ILE A 928 5.71 -53.49 16.22
N ASP A 929 4.43 -53.87 16.29
CA ASP A 929 3.93 -55.23 16.05
C ASP A 929 3.75 -55.51 14.54
N GLU A 930 4.82 -55.34 13.78
CA GLU A 930 4.86 -55.51 12.32
C GLU A 930 6.18 -56.17 11.89
N ASP A 931 6.20 -56.80 10.71
CA ASP A 931 7.43 -57.36 10.15
C ASP A 931 8.40 -56.23 9.79
N LEU A 932 9.47 -56.08 10.59
CA LEU A 932 10.51 -55.07 10.40
C LEU A 932 11.20 -55.19 9.03
N THR A 933 11.27 -56.38 8.44
CA THR A 933 11.80 -56.57 7.08
C THR A 933 10.91 -55.87 6.07
N ALA A 934 9.59 -56.11 6.17
CA ALA A 934 8.59 -55.49 5.30
C ALA A 934 8.52 -53.96 5.49
N LEU A 935 8.72 -53.46 6.71
CA LEU A 935 8.77 -52.02 6.98
C LEU A 935 10.06 -51.37 6.44
N ASN A 936 11.21 -52.04 6.56
CA ASN A 936 12.46 -51.56 5.98
C ASN A 936 12.38 -51.55 4.43
N GLU A 937 11.72 -52.53 3.81
CA GLU A 937 11.39 -52.51 2.37
C GLU A 937 10.44 -51.37 2.00
N PHE A 938 9.43 -51.11 2.84
CA PHE A 938 8.49 -50.01 2.66
C PHE A 938 9.20 -48.64 2.69
N ILE A 939 10.10 -48.42 3.64
CA ILE A 939 10.87 -47.19 3.77
C ILE A 939 11.85 -46.99 2.60
N ALA A 940 12.37 -48.08 2.03
CA ALA A 940 13.31 -48.00 0.90
C ALA A 940 12.68 -47.42 -0.38
N ASP A 941 11.35 -47.50 -0.52
CA ASP A 941 10.60 -46.84 -1.59
C ASP A 941 10.06 -45.49 -1.13
N ASN A 942 10.67 -44.40 -1.61
CA ASN A 942 10.26 -43.04 -1.26
C ASN A 942 8.79 -42.73 -1.61
N GLN A 943 8.19 -43.41 -2.60
CA GLN A 943 6.80 -43.19 -3.01
C GLN A 943 5.82 -43.51 -1.87
N ASN A 944 6.16 -44.48 -1.03
CA ASN A 944 5.36 -44.87 0.12
C ASN A 944 5.20 -43.74 1.14
N LEU A 945 6.31 -43.09 1.49
CA LEU A 945 6.29 -41.96 2.42
C LEU A 945 5.70 -40.71 1.76
N MET A 946 5.92 -40.51 0.46
CA MET A 946 5.30 -39.42 -0.30
C MET A 946 3.76 -39.48 -0.21
N ALA A 947 3.15 -40.65 -0.41
CA ALA A 947 1.70 -40.81 -0.30
C ALA A 947 1.15 -40.44 1.09
N LEU A 948 1.97 -40.57 2.14
CA LEU A 948 1.60 -40.35 3.54
C LEU A 948 1.92 -38.95 4.07
N SER A 949 2.63 -38.11 3.32
CA SER A 949 2.94 -36.73 3.76
C SER A 949 1.97 -35.69 3.23
N GLU A 950 1.74 -34.62 3.99
CA GLU A 950 0.82 -33.53 3.59
C GLU A 950 1.29 -32.79 2.34
N LYS A 951 2.60 -32.75 2.08
CA LYS A 951 3.20 -32.06 0.92
C LYS A 951 3.56 -33.00 -0.23
N LEU A 952 3.31 -34.30 -0.08
CA LEU A 952 3.71 -35.34 -1.04
C LEU A 952 5.23 -35.40 -1.28
N ASP A 953 6.02 -35.12 -0.25
CA ASP A 953 7.48 -35.04 -0.24
C ASP A 953 8.16 -36.10 0.66
N GLY A 954 7.37 -36.93 1.34
CA GLY A 954 7.85 -37.95 2.27
C GLY A 954 8.41 -37.42 3.59
N ARG A 955 8.10 -36.17 3.95
CA ARG A 955 8.60 -35.50 5.17
C ARG A 955 7.46 -35.01 6.05
N TYR A 956 7.78 -34.55 7.26
CA TYR A 956 6.81 -33.87 8.11
C TYR A 956 6.23 -32.60 7.45
N PRO A 957 4.96 -32.24 7.69
CA PRO A 957 3.97 -33.00 8.48
C PRO A 957 3.37 -34.20 7.72
N LEU A 958 3.06 -35.26 8.46
CA LEU A 958 2.37 -36.45 7.95
C LEU A 958 0.85 -36.27 8.01
N LEU A 959 0.14 -36.96 7.12
CA LEU A 959 -1.31 -37.10 7.21
C LEU A 959 -1.70 -37.77 8.54
N LYS A 960 -2.79 -37.31 9.16
CA LYS A 960 -3.33 -37.84 10.42
C LYS A 960 -4.86 -37.83 10.41
N GLY A 961 -5.48 -38.76 11.11
CA GLY A 961 -6.94 -38.81 11.28
C GLY A 961 -7.67 -39.33 10.04
N GLU A 962 -8.90 -38.87 9.83
CA GLU A 962 -9.71 -39.28 8.68
C GLU A 962 -9.23 -38.61 7.39
N ILE A 963 -8.91 -39.42 6.38
CA ILE A 963 -8.35 -38.95 5.12
C ILE A 963 -9.44 -38.90 4.06
N HIS A 964 -9.67 -37.71 3.51
CA HIS A 964 -10.67 -37.52 2.47
C HIS A 964 -10.29 -38.26 1.16
N PRO A 965 -11.26 -38.89 0.46
CA PRO A 965 -11.05 -39.56 -0.83
C PRO A 965 -10.20 -38.79 -1.86
N ALA A 966 -10.47 -37.49 -2.02
CA ALA A 966 -9.73 -36.66 -2.98
C ALA A 966 -8.22 -36.61 -2.66
N ARG A 967 -7.82 -36.71 -1.40
CA ARG A 967 -6.40 -36.72 -1.01
C ARG A 967 -5.67 -37.94 -1.56
N VAL A 968 -6.32 -39.10 -1.58
CA VAL A 968 -5.78 -40.34 -2.16
C VAL A 968 -5.62 -40.19 -3.67
N VAL A 969 -6.61 -39.60 -4.34
CA VAL A 969 -6.54 -39.36 -5.80
C VAL A 969 -5.41 -38.40 -6.15
N VAL A 970 -5.19 -37.35 -5.36
CA VAL A 970 -4.06 -36.44 -5.58
C VAL A 970 -2.71 -37.13 -5.39
N ALA A 971 -2.57 -37.98 -4.36
CA ALA A 971 -1.37 -38.78 -4.18
C ALA A 971 -1.13 -39.71 -5.39
N ALA A 972 -2.19 -40.36 -5.89
CA ALA A 972 -2.10 -41.21 -7.08
C ALA A 972 -1.67 -40.43 -8.34
N CYS A 973 -2.18 -39.22 -8.53
CA CYS A 973 -1.78 -38.34 -9.63
C CYS A 973 -0.31 -37.89 -9.50
N GLU A 974 0.17 -37.58 -8.30
CA GLU A 974 1.59 -37.22 -8.08
C GLU A 974 2.53 -38.41 -8.31
N LEU A 975 2.07 -39.63 -7.99
CA LEU A 975 2.82 -40.87 -8.20
C LEU A 975 2.67 -41.44 -9.63
N ASP A 976 1.76 -40.88 -10.44
CA ASP A 976 1.35 -41.38 -11.76
C ASP A 976 0.99 -42.87 -11.75
N GLU A 977 0.17 -43.29 -10.79
CA GLU A 977 -0.33 -44.66 -10.65
C GLU A 977 -1.85 -44.72 -10.49
N PRO A 978 -2.51 -45.87 -10.73
CA PRO A 978 -3.95 -45.98 -10.54
C PRO A 978 -4.34 -45.72 -9.07
N VAL A 979 -5.45 -44.99 -8.86
CA VAL A 979 -5.97 -44.60 -7.54
C VAL A 979 -6.10 -45.79 -6.58
N THR A 980 -6.51 -46.96 -7.08
CA THR A 980 -6.62 -48.19 -6.28
C THR A 980 -5.27 -48.70 -5.77
N VAL A 981 -4.19 -48.51 -6.53
CA VAL A 981 -2.84 -48.93 -6.14
C VAL A 981 -2.35 -48.06 -4.99
N THR A 982 -2.52 -46.73 -5.09
CA THR A 982 -2.17 -45.81 -4.00
C THR A 982 -3.00 -46.05 -2.74
N LEU A 983 -4.29 -46.32 -2.89
CA LEU A 983 -5.16 -46.63 -1.75
C LEU A 983 -4.68 -47.89 -1.01
N GLU A 984 -4.37 -48.97 -1.72
CA GLU A 984 -3.83 -50.20 -1.12
C GLU A 984 -2.44 -49.98 -0.51
N ARG A 985 -1.60 -49.17 -1.16
CA ARG A 985 -0.29 -48.75 -0.65
C ARG A 985 -0.41 -48.06 0.71
N MET A 986 -1.35 -47.11 0.85
CA MET A 986 -1.60 -46.41 2.11
C MET A 986 -2.26 -47.31 3.17
N ARG A 987 -3.20 -48.19 2.76
CA ARG A 987 -3.91 -49.12 3.67
C ARG A 987 -2.97 -50.04 4.44
N ARG A 988 -1.93 -50.54 3.77
CA ARG A 988 -0.99 -51.50 4.34
C ARG A 988 -0.39 -51.05 5.68
N PHE A 989 -0.20 -49.75 5.89
CA PHE A 989 0.43 -49.21 7.09
C PHE A 989 -0.38 -48.12 7.79
N ALA A 990 -1.65 -47.92 7.41
CA ALA A 990 -2.51 -46.85 7.90
C ALA A 990 -2.56 -46.72 9.44
N HIS A 991 -2.60 -47.86 10.14
CA HIS A 991 -2.65 -47.90 11.60
C HIS A 991 -1.37 -47.34 12.28
N LEU A 992 -0.19 -47.49 11.68
CA LEU A 992 1.08 -46.96 12.22
C LEU A 992 1.18 -45.44 12.12
N PHE A 993 0.42 -44.86 11.21
CA PHE A 993 0.37 -43.42 10.95
C PHE A 993 -0.89 -42.76 11.53
N GLU A 994 -1.71 -43.51 12.28
CA GLU A 994 -2.96 -43.02 12.87
C GLU A 994 -3.92 -42.41 11.82
N ILE A 995 -3.95 -42.99 10.63
CA ILE A 995 -4.83 -42.55 9.54
C ILE A 995 -5.97 -43.54 9.31
N THR A 996 -7.16 -42.98 9.06
CA THR A 996 -8.35 -43.73 8.63
C THR A 996 -8.61 -43.41 7.17
N LEU A 997 -8.53 -44.42 6.31
CA LEU A 997 -8.75 -44.29 4.87
C LEU A 997 -10.19 -44.66 4.51
N PRO A 998 -10.73 -44.15 3.39
CA PRO A 998 -12.06 -44.50 2.94
C PRO A 998 -12.17 -45.99 2.57
N GLU A 999 -13.31 -46.62 2.90
CA GLU A 999 -13.57 -48.04 2.58
C GLU A 999 -13.65 -48.27 1.06
N SER A 1000 -14.17 -47.29 0.32
CA SER A 1000 -14.24 -47.28 -1.15
C SER A 1000 -14.17 -45.84 -1.68
N LEU A 1001 -13.73 -45.69 -2.94
CA LEU A 1001 -13.55 -44.40 -3.62
C LEU A 1001 -14.58 -44.20 -4.73
#